data_AF-A0A7N8X6Y6-F1
#
_entry.id   AF-A0A7N8X6Y6-F1
#
_cell.length_a   1.000
_cell.length_b   1.000
_cell.length_c   1.000
_cell.angle_alpha   90.00
_cell.angle_beta   90.00
_cell.angle_gamma   90.00
#
_symmetry.space_group_name_H-M   'P 1'
#
loop_
_entity.id
_entity.type
_entity.pdbx_description
1 polymer ?
#
loop_
_entity_poly.entity_id
_entity_poly.type
_entity_poly.pdbx_seq_one_letter_code
_entity_poly.pdbx_strand_id
1 'polypeptide(L)'
;MEGLEPEEQFLHCARNGDLLGIQKLLMSKIRDGMQININCKGKNKSNLGWTPLHLACYFGHKDVVEELLKAGADVNLPNNIGDTPLHKAAFTGRKEVVMLLLHYDACPTVINGSAQIPKDVTQNAEIRSMLEAAERTEERKLEDKLLEAAREGDLTTLTQLFSRKKPPDINCTDLLGNTPLHCAAYRGQKQCALKLLKSGASPNIKNKNGKALFDLVSDTAMKQVLEGNIHRKSLKIRLLIILSCVIPQSSRFFGWRSYWVVLQDGVLSWYSKQSDAAANVRRQGCKSLTRAHCLVTKDNCFFTLKCFDDSVHHFKVSPQNDPETMRKAWLDALEEHAAYSTHYCSQEQGSEGEEEEGQVMSLGELTDSLQVVRSLKLEQVVEKNKILSEALQTLATEHHELEQSVVKGSSPRSALSEDEFHDAVSDSDSEHSLSGFETDHHGNKDETQPNGITKHRTSLPAPMFSRNDFSIWSILRNCIGMELSKITMPVIFNEPLSFLQRLTEYMEHTYLICQANTSSDSVERMKCVAAFAVSAVASQWERTGKPFNPLLGETYELVREDLGFRLISEQVSHHPPVSAFHAEGLTQDFVFHGSIYPKLKFWGKSVEAEPKGIITLELHSEAYTWTNPTCCVHNIIVGQLWIEQYGNVEVINHRTGERCCLNFKPCGLFGKELHKVEGYILDKSKKKLCALYGKWTECLYVVDPAAFEAHKKNDKKGVEEKKASQPGCSEDQEQGPSSVSDSVEVIPGSQLLWRVAPRPANSAEMYSFTSFAMQLNELHKEMEGVLPQTDCRLRPDIRAMENGDIDLASEEKKRLEEKQRAARKNRSKSDEEWKTRWFQQGQNPHTSSQDWLFSGGYWDREYRQLPDIY
;
A
#
# COMPACT_ATOMS: atom_id res chain seq x y z
N MET A 1 26.71 24.39 -35.67
CA MET A 1 25.78 24.47 -34.51
C MET A 1 25.96 25.76 -33.70
N GLU A 2 27.15 26.36 -33.68
CA GLU A 2 27.53 27.51 -32.83
C GLU A 2 26.91 28.89 -33.22
N GLY A 3 25.66 28.90 -33.71
CA GLY A 3 24.98 30.14 -34.15
C GLY A 3 23.45 30.07 -34.08
N LEU A 4 22.89 29.11 -33.34
CA LEU A 4 21.46 29.01 -33.05
C LEU A 4 21.18 29.45 -31.61
N GLU A 5 19.99 29.97 -31.34
CA GLU A 5 19.55 30.29 -29.98
C GLU A 5 19.56 29.02 -29.09
N PRO A 6 19.88 29.11 -27.78
CA PRO A 6 19.99 27.93 -26.91
C PRO A 6 18.73 27.07 -26.86
N GLU A 7 17.53 27.67 -26.90
CA GLU A 7 16.25 26.95 -26.98
C GLU A 7 16.10 26.19 -28.31
N GLU A 8 16.59 26.75 -29.42
CA GLU A 8 16.54 26.08 -30.73
C GLU A 8 17.53 24.93 -30.81
N GLN A 9 18.72 25.07 -30.22
CA GLN A 9 19.66 23.97 -30.04
C GLN A 9 19.05 22.85 -29.20
N PHE A 10 18.39 23.19 -28.09
CA PHE A 10 17.73 22.24 -27.20
C PHE A 10 16.60 21.46 -27.89
N LEU A 11 15.75 22.16 -28.66
CA LEU A 11 14.72 21.56 -29.52
C LEU A 11 15.33 20.67 -30.63
N HIS A 12 16.48 21.05 -31.18
CA HIS A 12 17.18 20.30 -32.23
C HIS A 12 17.79 19.00 -31.71
N CYS A 13 18.50 19.04 -30.58
CA CYS A 13 19.04 17.85 -29.92
C CYS A 13 17.91 16.88 -29.53
N ALA A 14 16.80 17.38 -28.99
CA ALA A 14 15.64 16.56 -28.63
C ALA A 14 14.94 15.92 -29.85
N ARG A 15 14.91 16.61 -30.99
CA ARG A 15 14.40 16.06 -32.26
C ARG A 15 15.27 14.94 -32.82
N ASN A 16 16.58 15.05 -32.66
CA ASN A 16 17.54 14.13 -33.28
C ASN A 16 18.00 12.98 -32.37
N GLY A 17 17.64 13.01 -31.09
CA GLY A 17 18.05 11.98 -30.12
C GLY A 17 19.44 12.20 -29.52
N ASP A 18 19.96 13.43 -29.62
CA ASP A 18 21.29 13.78 -29.10
C ASP A 18 21.26 13.98 -27.57
N LEU A 19 21.36 12.86 -26.86
CA LEU A 19 21.38 12.82 -25.39
C LEU A 19 22.56 13.62 -24.80
N LEU A 20 23.75 13.56 -25.41
CA LEU A 20 24.93 14.26 -24.93
C LEU A 20 24.78 15.79 -25.09
N GLY A 21 24.18 16.24 -26.20
CA GLY A 21 23.80 17.64 -26.39
C GLY A 21 22.77 18.11 -25.36
N ILE A 22 21.72 17.32 -25.10
CA ILE A 22 20.72 17.61 -24.06
C ILE A 22 21.37 17.70 -22.67
N GLN A 23 22.17 16.71 -22.28
CA GLN A 23 22.88 16.71 -20.99
C GLN A 23 23.85 17.89 -20.87
N LYS A 24 24.58 18.25 -21.93
CA LYS A 24 25.47 19.42 -21.94
C LYS A 24 24.71 20.74 -21.76
N LEU A 25 23.57 20.91 -22.43
CA LEU A 25 22.71 22.09 -22.32
C LEU A 25 22.00 22.15 -20.95
N LEU A 26 21.66 21.02 -20.34
CA LEU A 26 21.12 20.96 -18.98
C LEU A 26 22.19 21.25 -17.91
N MET A 27 23.43 20.77 -18.10
CA MET A 27 24.56 20.99 -17.18
C MET A 27 25.11 22.43 -17.23
N SER A 28 24.97 23.14 -18.35
CA SER A 28 25.41 24.55 -18.45
C SER A 28 24.65 25.49 -17.50
N LYS A 29 23.48 25.06 -16.98
CA LYS A 29 22.76 25.71 -15.85
C LYS A 29 23.67 26.10 -14.69
N ILE A 30 24.72 25.31 -14.40
CA ILE A 30 25.53 25.44 -13.18
C ILE A 30 26.67 26.46 -13.35
N ARG A 31 27.08 26.80 -14.58
CA ARG A 31 28.32 27.56 -14.82
C ARG A 31 28.12 29.02 -15.18
N ASP A 32 27.15 29.32 -16.05
CA ASP A 32 27.01 30.65 -16.67
C ASP A 32 25.67 31.36 -16.35
N GLY A 33 24.86 30.82 -15.43
CA GLY A 33 23.59 31.43 -15.00
C GLY A 33 22.47 31.45 -16.06
N MET A 34 22.68 30.81 -17.21
CA MET A 34 21.75 30.86 -18.36
C MET A 34 20.55 29.91 -18.15
N GLN A 35 19.38 30.47 -17.89
CA GLN A 35 18.15 29.71 -17.59
C GLN A 35 17.43 29.26 -18.88
N ILE A 36 17.81 28.10 -19.43
CA ILE A 36 17.07 27.47 -20.54
C ILE A 36 15.72 26.95 -20.04
N ASN A 37 14.63 27.38 -20.69
CA ASN A 37 13.29 26.85 -20.43
C ASN A 37 13.16 25.43 -21.02
N ILE A 38 13.10 24.41 -20.16
CA ILE A 38 12.98 23.00 -20.58
C ILE A 38 11.66 22.75 -21.35
N ASN A 39 10.64 23.55 -21.08
CA ASN A 39 9.34 23.53 -21.74
C ASN A 39 9.24 24.56 -22.89
N CYS A 40 10.38 25.04 -23.42
CA CYS A 40 10.41 25.96 -24.56
C CYS A 40 9.59 25.42 -25.74
N LYS A 41 8.82 26.28 -26.41
CA LYS A 41 8.02 25.89 -27.59
C LYS A 41 8.70 26.34 -28.87
N GLY A 42 8.80 25.43 -29.84
CA GLY A 42 9.34 25.74 -31.17
C GLY A 42 8.60 26.88 -31.85
N LYS A 43 9.34 27.81 -32.45
CA LYS A 43 8.84 29.01 -33.14
C LYS A 43 8.79 28.82 -34.66
N ASN A 44 9.48 27.80 -35.18
CA ASN A 44 9.63 27.54 -36.62
C ASN A 44 8.52 26.64 -37.16
N LYS A 45 8.17 26.80 -38.45
CA LYS A 45 7.07 26.04 -39.09
C LYS A 45 7.16 24.51 -38.93
N SER A 46 8.36 23.96 -38.75
CA SER A 46 8.65 22.52 -38.63
C SER A 46 8.54 21.94 -37.22
N ASN A 47 8.31 22.77 -36.19
CA ASN A 47 8.11 22.38 -34.78
C ASN A 47 7.22 23.36 -33.99
N LEU A 48 6.36 24.12 -34.67
CA LEU A 48 5.60 25.23 -34.09
C LEU A 48 4.74 24.77 -32.91
N GLY A 49 4.99 25.32 -31.72
CA GLY A 49 4.26 25.00 -30.51
C GLY A 49 4.66 23.69 -29.81
N TRP A 50 5.60 22.92 -30.36
CA TRP A 50 6.08 21.67 -29.76
C TRP A 50 7.21 21.92 -28.78
N THR A 51 7.23 21.16 -27.68
CA THR A 51 8.35 21.17 -26.72
C THR A 51 9.43 20.14 -27.11
N PRO A 52 10.62 20.18 -26.49
CA PRO A 52 11.63 19.14 -26.62
C PRO A 52 11.06 17.74 -26.34
N LEU A 53 10.21 17.62 -25.31
CA LEU A 53 9.57 16.36 -24.94
C LEU A 53 8.61 15.86 -26.03
N HIS A 54 7.80 16.73 -26.67
CA HIS A 54 6.97 16.33 -27.81
C HIS A 54 7.80 15.78 -28.98
N LEU A 55 8.94 16.42 -29.27
CA LEU A 55 9.82 16.01 -30.36
C LEU A 55 10.45 14.65 -30.06
N ALA A 56 11.06 14.49 -28.88
CA ALA A 56 11.66 13.23 -28.45
C ALA A 56 10.63 12.08 -28.42
N CYS A 57 9.42 12.33 -27.92
CA CYS A 57 8.34 11.34 -27.87
C CYS A 57 7.81 10.94 -29.25
N TYR A 58 7.70 11.88 -30.19
CA TYR A 58 7.25 11.60 -31.56
C TYR A 58 8.29 10.79 -32.35
N PHE A 59 9.58 11.15 -32.25
CA PHE A 59 10.63 10.42 -32.96
C PHE A 59 10.99 9.09 -32.29
N GLY A 60 10.70 8.92 -30.99
CA GLY A 60 10.89 7.66 -30.25
C GLY A 60 12.20 7.59 -29.46
N HIS A 61 12.82 8.73 -29.17
CA HIS A 61 14.13 8.84 -28.51
C HIS A 61 14.02 8.62 -27.00
N LYS A 62 13.77 7.37 -26.59
CA LYS A 62 13.48 6.99 -25.19
C LYS A 62 14.46 7.62 -24.18
N ASP A 63 15.75 7.52 -24.42
CA ASP A 63 16.76 7.98 -23.46
C ASP A 63 16.74 9.51 -23.28
N VAL A 64 16.44 10.24 -24.35
CA VAL A 64 16.22 11.70 -24.32
C VAL A 64 14.89 12.05 -23.65
N VAL A 65 13.83 11.27 -23.88
CA VAL A 65 12.56 11.42 -23.14
C VAL A 65 12.80 11.25 -21.63
N GLU A 66 13.57 10.24 -21.24
CA GLU A 66 13.90 9.96 -19.84
C GLU A 66 14.73 11.09 -19.21
N GLU A 67 15.75 11.60 -19.90
CA GLU A 67 16.57 12.73 -19.44
C GLU A 67 15.74 14.03 -19.31
N LEU A 68 14.87 14.33 -20.28
CA LEU A 68 13.99 15.50 -20.23
C LEU A 68 12.99 15.43 -19.07
N LEU A 69 12.41 14.25 -18.80
CA LEU A 69 11.50 14.04 -17.68
C LEU A 69 12.23 14.16 -16.34
N LYS A 70 13.43 13.57 -16.19
CA LYS A 70 14.30 13.76 -15.01
C LYS A 70 14.66 15.22 -14.77
N ALA A 71 14.86 15.99 -15.85
CA ALA A 71 15.16 17.41 -15.78
C ALA A 71 13.95 18.30 -15.40
N GLY A 72 12.75 17.73 -15.27
CA GLY A 72 11.53 18.44 -14.90
C GLY A 72 10.71 18.98 -16.08
N ALA A 73 10.80 18.36 -17.27
CA ALA A 73 9.88 18.65 -18.37
C ALA A 73 8.43 18.32 -17.97
N ASP A 74 7.48 19.19 -18.32
CA ASP A 74 6.07 18.95 -18.03
C ASP A 74 5.51 17.90 -19.00
N VAL A 75 5.24 16.72 -18.45
CA VAL A 75 4.73 15.53 -19.14
C VAL A 75 3.32 15.72 -19.73
N ASN A 76 2.54 16.66 -19.21
CA ASN A 76 1.15 16.90 -19.57
C ASN A 76 0.94 18.21 -20.35
N LEU A 77 1.99 19.01 -20.56
CA LEU A 77 1.88 20.30 -21.25
C LEU A 77 1.37 20.13 -22.69
N PRO A 78 0.27 20.79 -23.09
CA PRO A 78 -0.23 20.69 -24.46
C PRO A 78 0.57 21.56 -25.44
N ASN A 79 0.74 21.06 -26.67
CA ASN A 79 1.17 21.85 -27.82
C ASN A 79 0.05 22.78 -28.33
N ASN A 80 0.29 23.53 -29.41
CA ASN A 80 -0.68 24.50 -29.95
C ASN A 80 -1.96 23.88 -30.54
N ILE A 81 -2.05 22.56 -30.66
CA ILE A 81 -3.23 21.80 -31.14
C ILE A 81 -3.87 21.01 -29.97
N GLY A 82 -3.39 21.21 -28.73
CA GLY A 82 -3.88 20.52 -27.54
C GLY A 82 -3.32 19.11 -27.33
N ASP A 83 -2.47 18.59 -28.23
CA ASP A 83 -1.83 17.29 -28.00
C ASP A 83 -0.81 17.39 -26.87
N THR A 84 -0.75 16.38 -26.01
CA THR A 84 0.34 16.19 -25.03
C THR A 84 1.46 15.31 -25.61
N PRO A 85 2.64 15.21 -24.96
CA PRO A 85 3.66 14.24 -25.34
C PRO A 85 3.15 12.79 -25.44
N LEU A 86 2.19 12.41 -24.59
CA LEU A 86 1.55 11.08 -24.60
C LEU A 86 0.73 10.86 -25.88
N HIS A 87 0.01 11.87 -26.38
CA HIS A 87 -0.65 11.79 -27.68
C HIS A 87 0.36 11.53 -28.81
N LYS A 88 1.52 12.18 -28.78
CA LYS A 88 2.55 12.02 -29.83
C LYS A 88 3.23 10.66 -29.78
N ALA A 89 3.54 10.14 -28.59
CA ALA A 89 4.06 8.78 -28.43
C ALA A 89 3.04 7.71 -28.86
N ALA A 90 1.76 7.89 -28.49
CA ALA A 90 0.69 6.96 -28.84
C ALA A 90 0.37 6.97 -30.34
N PHE A 91 0.26 8.16 -30.96
CA PHE A 91 0.05 8.34 -32.41
C PHE A 91 1.16 7.70 -33.25
N THR A 92 2.42 7.81 -32.83
CA THR A 92 3.58 7.23 -33.52
C THR A 92 3.89 5.78 -33.14
N GLY A 93 3.10 5.17 -32.26
CA GLY A 93 3.23 3.77 -31.88
C GLY A 93 4.44 3.43 -31.01
N ARG A 94 5.00 4.41 -30.27
CA ARG A 94 6.23 4.25 -29.47
C ARG A 94 5.95 3.66 -28.09
N LYS A 95 5.75 2.34 -28.02
CA LYS A 95 5.34 1.60 -26.80
C LYS A 95 6.22 1.91 -25.58
N GLU A 96 7.54 1.88 -25.73
CA GLU A 96 8.51 2.10 -24.64
C GLU A 96 8.44 3.53 -24.10
N VAL A 97 8.17 4.49 -24.99
CA VAL A 97 7.96 5.90 -24.64
C VAL A 97 6.59 6.11 -23.98
N VAL A 98 5.54 5.43 -24.43
CA VAL A 98 4.22 5.47 -23.77
C VAL A 98 4.32 4.92 -22.35
N MET A 99 4.98 3.77 -22.14
CA MET A 99 5.23 3.22 -20.80
C MET A 99 6.01 4.20 -19.93
N LEU A 100 7.07 4.82 -20.47
CA LEU A 100 7.88 5.79 -19.77
C LEU A 100 7.10 7.06 -19.38
N LEU A 101 6.27 7.59 -20.28
CA LEU A 101 5.43 8.76 -19.99
C LEU A 101 4.39 8.43 -18.89
N LEU A 102 3.69 7.30 -19.00
CA LEU A 102 2.73 6.85 -17.97
C LEU A 102 3.41 6.61 -16.61
N HIS A 103 4.68 6.19 -16.60
CA HIS A 103 5.48 6.06 -15.37
C HIS A 103 5.81 7.40 -14.71
N TYR A 104 5.88 8.49 -15.48
CA TYR A 104 6.05 9.87 -15.00
C TYR A 104 4.72 10.63 -14.88
N ASP A 105 3.62 9.93 -14.51
CA ASP A 105 2.29 10.53 -14.30
C ASP A 105 1.69 11.29 -15.51
N ALA A 106 1.99 10.84 -16.74
CA ALA A 106 1.26 11.30 -17.92
C ALA A 106 -0.23 10.92 -17.83
N CYS A 107 -1.10 11.91 -17.95
CA CYS A 107 -2.54 11.72 -17.83
C CYS A 107 -3.12 11.12 -19.13
N PRO A 108 -3.72 9.91 -19.09
CA PRO A 108 -4.24 9.23 -20.28
C PRO A 108 -5.60 9.78 -20.74
N THR A 109 -6.18 10.77 -20.04
CA THR A 109 -7.53 11.30 -20.32
C THR A 109 -7.55 12.76 -20.80
N VAL A 110 -6.38 13.37 -21.05
CA VAL A 110 -6.33 14.74 -21.61
C VAL A 110 -6.93 14.74 -23.01
N ILE A 111 -7.87 15.65 -23.26
CA ILE A 111 -8.55 15.79 -24.55
C ILE A 111 -7.82 16.87 -25.37
N ASN A 112 -7.38 16.54 -26.58
CA ASN A 112 -6.74 17.48 -27.50
C ASN A 112 -7.76 18.40 -28.22
N GLY A 113 -7.26 19.34 -29.04
CA GLY A 113 -8.09 20.27 -29.81
C GLY A 113 -8.96 19.62 -30.90
N SER A 114 -8.75 18.33 -31.20
CA SER A 114 -9.59 17.51 -32.09
C SER A 114 -10.61 16.67 -31.32
N ALA A 115 -10.79 16.91 -30.01
CA ALA A 115 -11.67 16.17 -29.12
C ALA A 115 -11.31 14.68 -28.93
N GLN A 116 -10.04 14.33 -29.13
CA GLN A 116 -9.50 12.98 -28.98
C GLN A 116 -8.63 12.86 -27.72
N ILE A 117 -8.57 11.66 -27.14
CA ILE A 117 -7.63 11.29 -26.07
C ILE A 117 -6.49 10.39 -26.61
N PRO A 118 -5.37 10.15 -25.88
CA PRO A 118 -4.22 9.39 -26.38
C PRO A 118 -4.53 8.01 -26.98
N LYS A 119 -5.58 7.30 -26.53
CA LYS A 119 -5.97 6.00 -27.10
C LYS A 119 -6.78 6.08 -28.40
N ASP A 120 -7.34 7.24 -28.71
CA ASP A 120 -8.08 7.47 -29.96
C ASP A 120 -7.12 7.77 -31.12
N VAL A 121 -5.96 8.37 -30.82
CA VAL A 121 -4.94 8.73 -31.82
C VAL A 121 -4.00 7.58 -32.18
N THR A 122 -3.96 6.49 -31.40
CA THR A 122 -3.14 5.31 -31.71
C THR A 122 -3.88 4.29 -32.57
N GLN A 123 -3.15 3.56 -33.43
CA GLN A 123 -3.66 2.36 -34.11
C GLN A 123 -3.06 1.07 -33.53
N ASN A 124 -2.13 1.16 -32.58
CA ASN A 124 -1.49 0.00 -31.97
C ASN A 124 -2.37 -0.56 -30.84
N ALA A 125 -2.77 -1.83 -30.96
CA ALA A 125 -3.65 -2.51 -29.99
C ALA A 125 -3.04 -2.63 -28.58
N GLU A 126 -1.73 -2.88 -28.46
CA GLU A 126 -1.05 -2.98 -27.16
C GLU A 126 -1.02 -1.62 -26.44
N ILE A 127 -0.77 -0.55 -27.19
CA ILE A 127 -0.75 0.82 -26.66
C ILE A 127 -2.17 1.26 -26.27
N ARG A 128 -3.19 0.90 -27.05
CA ARG A 128 -4.60 1.11 -26.69
C ARG A 128 -4.95 0.42 -25.37
N SER A 129 -4.65 -0.88 -25.24
CA SER A 129 -4.90 -1.66 -24.01
C SER A 129 -4.16 -1.07 -22.79
N MET A 130 -2.91 -0.64 -22.98
CA MET A 130 -2.11 0.02 -21.94
C MET A 130 -2.73 1.35 -21.47
N LEU A 131 -3.23 2.17 -22.39
CA LEU A 131 -3.91 3.43 -22.05
C LEU A 131 -5.27 3.17 -21.38
N GLU A 132 -6.03 2.17 -21.84
CA GLU A 132 -7.27 1.72 -21.18
C GLU A 132 -7.03 1.14 -19.78
N ALA A 133 -5.88 0.53 -19.52
CA ALA A 133 -5.46 0.12 -18.18
C ALA A 133 -5.10 1.33 -17.29
N ALA A 134 -4.42 2.33 -17.85
CA ALA A 134 -4.11 3.57 -17.15
C ALA A 134 -5.38 4.38 -16.80
N GLU A 135 -6.35 4.46 -17.71
CA GLU A 135 -7.67 5.07 -17.46
C GLU A 135 -8.41 4.38 -16.30
N ARG A 136 -8.56 3.05 -16.35
CA ARG A 136 -9.16 2.25 -15.26
C ARG A 136 -8.45 2.42 -13.92
N THR A 137 -7.14 2.68 -13.95
CA THR A 137 -6.34 2.92 -12.74
C THR A 137 -6.65 4.30 -12.14
N GLU A 138 -6.82 5.33 -12.96
CA GLU A 138 -7.23 6.67 -12.49
C GLU A 138 -8.69 6.69 -12.00
N GLU A 139 -9.58 5.92 -12.62
CA GLU A 139 -10.95 5.72 -12.14
C GLU A 139 -10.97 5.10 -10.74
N ARG A 140 -10.21 4.01 -10.52
CA ARG A 140 -10.08 3.39 -9.18
C ARG A 140 -9.52 4.35 -8.14
N LYS A 141 -8.50 5.16 -8.46
CA LYS A 141 -7.98 6.18 -7.53
C LYS A 141 -9.05 7.21 -7.10
N LEU A 142 -10.05 7.48 -7.95
CA LEU A 142 -11.17 8.36 -7.61
C LEU A 142 -12.24 7.65 -6.77
N GLU A 143 -12.45 6.36 -6.99
CA GLU A 143 -13.31 5.49 -6.17
C GLU A 143 -12.72 5.25 -4.77
N ASP A 144 -11.41 5.02 -4.66
CA ASP A 144 -10.70 4.92 -3.39
C ASP A 144 -10.81 6.23 -2.59
N LYS A 145 -10.60 7.37 -3.24
CA LYS A 145 -10.82 8.70 -2.62
C LYS A 145 -12.27 8.93 -2.21
N LEU A 146 -13.24 8.36 -2.94
CA LEU A 146 -14.65 8.44 -2.59
C LEU A 146 -14.98 7.61 -1.33
N LEU A 147 -14.43 6.40 -1.25
CA LEU A 147 -14.53 5.52 -0.09
C LEU A 147 -13.88 6.16 1.16
N GLU A 148 -12.70 6.76 1.00
CA GLU A 148 -11.97 7.46 2.06
C GLU A 148 -12.75 8.67 2.58
N ALA A 149 -13.17 9.59 1.70
CA ALA A 149 -13.94 10.77 2.08
C ALA A 149 -15.28 10.43 2.74
N ALA A 150 -15.90 9.31 2.35
CA ALA A 150 -17.11 8.81 3.00
C ALA A 150 -16.86 8.21 4.39
N ARG A 151 -15.70 7.56 4.61
CA ARG A 151 -15.30 6.98 5.90
C ARG A 151 -14.93 8.05 6.92
N GLU A 152 -14.13 9.03 6.51
CA GLU A 152 -13.60 10.09 7.37
C GLU A 152 -14.54 11.30 7.52
N GLY A 153 -15.62 11.35 6.76
CA GLY A 153 -16.64 12.40 6.88
C GLY A 153 -16.35 13.67 6.08
N ASP A 154 -15.43 13.62 5.11
CA ASP A 154 -15.09 14.75 4.25
C ASP A 154 -16.17 15.02 3.18
N LEU A 155 -17.17 15.79 3.59
CA LEU A 155 -18.24 16.29 2.73
C LEU A 155 -17.75 17.19 1.58
N THR A 156 -16.60 17.86 1.77
CA THR A 156 -16.00 18.77 0.78
C THR A 156 -15.47 17.96 -0.40
N THR A 157 -14.61 16.97 -0.14
CA THR A 157 -14.07 16.07 -1.16
C THR A 157 -15.18 15.26 -1.84
N LEU A 158 -16.15 14.73 -1.08
CA LEU A 158 -17.34 14.09 -1.65
C LEU A 158 -18.09 14.98 -2.64
N THR A 159 -18.30 16.25 -2.29
CA THR A 159 -19.00 17.20 -3.16
C THR A 159 -18.16 17.53 -4.40
N GLN A 160 -16.86 17.73 -4.26
CA GLN A 160 -15.94 17.94 -5.39
C GLN A 160 -15.92 16.74 -6.35
N LEU A 161 -15.90 15.50 -5.83
CA LEU A 161 -15.91 14.28 -6.65
C LEU A 161 -17.20 14.13 -7.46
N PHE A 162 -18.37 14.44 -6.88
CA PHE A 162 -19.65 14.41 -7.60
C PHE A 162 -19.83 15.56 -8.61
N SER A 163 -19.12 16.68 -8.45
CA SER A 163 -19.12 17.79 -9.40
C SER A 163 -18.18 17.59 -10.62
N ARG A 164 -17.48 16.45 -10.72
CA ARG A 164 -16.63 16.12 -11.88
C ARG A 164 -17.46 15.82 -13.12
N LYS A 165 -16.93 16.18 -14.31
CA LYS A 165 -17.55 15.86 -15.62
C LYS A 165 -17.78 14.35 -15.83
N LYS A 166 -16.93 13.51 -15.23
CA LYS A 166 -17.14 12.07 -15.05
C LYS A 166 -16.94 11.77 -13.54
N PRO A 167 -18.01 11.60 -12.75
CA PRO A 167 -17.88 11.23 -11.34
C PRO A 167 -17.49 9.74 -11.21
N PRO A 168 -16.81 9.35 -10.11
CA PRO A 168 -16.57 7.93 -9.78
C PRO A 168 -17.89 7.20 -9.50
N ASP A 169 -17.91 5.86 -9.56
CA ASP A 169 -19.11 5.10 -9.20
C ASP A 169 -19.44 5.32 -7.72
N ILE A 170 -20.64 5.85 -7.47
CA ILE A 170 -21.16 6.09 -6.12
C ILE A 170 -21.43 4.80 -5.33
N ASN A 171 -21.52 3.67 -6.02
CA ASN A 171 -21.71 2.33 -5.47
C ASN A 171 -20.47 1.45 -5.64
N CYS A 172 -19.29 2.03 -5.91
CA CYS A 172 -18.01 1.31 -5.83
C CYS A 172 -17.85 0.61 -4.48
N THR A 173 -16.97 -0.39 -4.39
CA THR A 173 -16.84 -1.21 -3.18
C THR A 173 -15.39 -1.42 -2.78
N ASP A 174 -15.12 -1.37 -1.47
CA ASP A 174 -13.83 -1.76 -0.90
C ASP A 174 -13.56 -3.28 -1.02
N LEU A 175 -12.41 -3.72 -0.50
CA LEU A 175 -12.00 -5.13 -0.49
C LEU A 175 -13.01 -6.06 0.23
N LEU A 176 -13.82 -5.54 1.15
CA LEU A 176 -14.84 -6.26 1.90
C LEU A 176 -16.24 -6.19 1.25
N GLY A 177 -16.39 -5.44 0.16
CA GLY A 177 -17.67 -5.20 -0.51
C GLY A 177 -18.49 -4.05 0.09
N ASN A 178 -17.92 -3.23 0.99
CA ASN A 178 -18.60 -2.07 1.54
C ASN A 178 -18.59 -0.93 0.53
N THR A 179 -19.74 -0.30 0.31
CA THR A 179 -19.85 0.92 -0.50
C THR A 179 -19.50 2.18 0.31
N PRO A 180 -19.28 3.35 -0.31
CA PRO A 180 -19.11 4.60 0.43
C PRO A 180 -20.25 4.87 1.42
N LEU A 181 -21.48 4.47 1.08
CA LEU A 181 -22.64 4.59 1.97
C LEU A 181 -22.53 3.67 3.19
N HIS A 182 -21.99 2.46 3.05
CA HIS A 182 -21.69 1.59 4.18
C HIS A 182 -20.61 2.19 5.09
N CYS A 183 -19.52 2.71 4.51
CA CYS A 183 -18.44 3.36 5.25
C CYS A 183 -18.95 4.54 6.09
N ALA A 184 -19.72 5.44 5.45
CA ALA A 184 -20.31 6.60 6.12
C ALA A 184 -21.31 6.21 7.21
N ALA A 185 -22.17 5.21 6.96
CA ALA A 185 -23.19 4.79 7.91
C ALA A 185 -22.60 4.06 9.12
N TYR A 186 -21.62 3.18 8.93
CA TYR A 186 -20.90 2.47 10.00
C TYR A 186 -20.13 3.43 10.92
N ARG A 187 -19.48 4.46 10.35
CA ARG A 187 -18.73 5.49 11.11
C ARG A 187 -19.60 6.64 11.67
N GLY A 188 -20.93 6.62 11.49
CA GLY A 188 -21.81 7.68 11.99
C GLY A 188 -21.77 9.00 11.20
N GLN A 189 -21.18 9.02 10.00
CA GLN A 189 -20.94 10.22 9.17
C GLN A 189 -22.23 10.73 8.49
N LYS A 190 -23.14 11.28 9.30
CA LYS A 190 -24.53 11.66 8.92
C LYS A 190 -24.63 12.53 7.66
N GLN A 191 -23.79 13.56 7.53
CA GLN A 191 -23.86 14.46 6.37
C GLN A 191 -23.37 13.80 5.08
N CYS A 192 -22.34 12.96 5.17
CA CYS A 192 -21.82 12.21 4.04
C CYS A 192 -22.80 11.12 3.57
N ALA A 193 -23.40 10.37 4.51
CA ALA A 193 -24.46 9.41 4.20
C ALA A 193 -25.68 10.07 3.52
N LEU A 194 -26.10 11.25 4.00
CA LEU A 194 -27.15 12.06 3.38
C LEU A 194 -26.77 12.54 1.97
N LYS A 195 -25.53 13.03 1.78
CA LYS A 195 -25.03 13.47 0.46
C LYS A 195 -24.98 12.29 -0.51
N LEU A 196 -24.48 11.13 -0.10
CA LEU A 196 -24.44 9.90 -0.88
C LEU A 196 -25.84 9.45 -1.31
N LEU A 197 -26.79 9.38 -0.38
CA LEU A 197 -28.18 9.03 -0.71
C LEU A 197 -28.82 10.01 -1.70
N LYS A 198 -28.59 11.33 -1.53
CA LYS A 198 -29.06 12.39 -2.45
C LYS A 198 -28.41 12.28 -3.84
N SER A 199 -27.11 11.97 -3.91
CA SER A 199 -26.35 11.81 -5.15
C SER A 199 -26.61 10.48 -5.88
N GLY A 200 -27.40 9.56 -5.31
CA GLY A 200 -27.84 8.34 -6.00
C GLY A 200 -27.47 7.02 -5.35
N ALA A 201 -26.70 6.99 -4.25
CA ALA A 201 -26.24 5.76 -3.61
C ALA A 201 -27.39 4.78 -3.27
N SER A 202 -27.09 3.49 -3.42
CA SER A 202 -28.02 2.37 -3.24
C SER A 202 -27.87 1.76 -1.83
N PRO A 203 -28.92 1.82 -0.98
CA PRO A 203 -28.87 1.27 0.37
C PRO A 203 -29.05 -0.26 0.42
N ASN A 204 -29.48 -0.87 -0.69
CA ASN A 204 -29.85 -2.28 -0.78
C ASN A 204 -28.68 -3.20 -1.16
N ILE A 205 -27.50 -2.64 -1.45
CA ILE A 205 -26.29 -3.41 -1.75
C ILE A 205 -25.87 -4.13 -0.46
N LYS A 206 -25.45 -5.39 -0.59
CA LYS A 206 -24.88 -6.17 0.50
C LYS A 206 -23.38 -6.31 0.30
N ASN A 207 -22.61 -6.24 1.38
CA ASN A 207 -21.17 -6.50 1.32
C ASN A 207 -20.87 -8.01 1.19
N LYS A 208 -19.59 -8.39 1.07
CA LYS A 208 -19.19 -9.80 0.88
C LYS A 208 -19.58 -10.70 2.06
N ASN A 209 -19.83 -10.13 3.23
CA ASN A 209 -20.31 -10.81 4.43
C ASN A 209 -21.85 -10.93 4.48
N GLY A 210 -22.56 -10.59 3.40
CA GLY A 210 -24.02 -10.67 3.29
C GLY A 210 -24.80 -9.61 4.08
N LYS A 211 -24.10 -8.68 4.76
CA LYS A 211 -24.69 -7.61 5.56
C LYS A 211 -25.18 -6.48 4.66
N ALA A 212 -26.40 -6.03 4.91
CA ALA A 212 -26.95 -4.81 4.32
C ALA A 212 -26.60 -3.58 5.17
N LEU A 213 -26.88 -2.39 4.64
CA LEU A 213 -26.63 -1.11 5.31
C LEU A 213 -27.16 -1.06 6.75
N PHE A 214 -28.38 -1.54 6.98
CA PHE A 214 -29.03 -1.51 8.30
C PHE A 214 -28.42 -2.48 9.33
N ASP A 215 -27.76 -3.54 8.88
CA ASP A 215 -27.08 -4.52 9.75
C ASP A 215 -25.74 -3.99 10.29
N LEU A 216 -25.22 -2.93 9.68
CA LEU A 216 -23.93 -2.31 10.00
C LEU A 216 -24.06 -1.03 10.81
N VAL A 217 -25.25 -0.42 10.86
CA VAL A 217 -25.50 0.76 11.70
C VAL A 217 -25.87 0.32 13.12
N SER A 218 -25.09 0.76 14.09
CA SER A 218 -25.42 0.65 15.53
C SER A 218 -26.19 1.87 16.03
N ASP A 219 -25.85 3.08 15.55
CA ASP A 219 -26.44 4.35 15.97
C ASP A 219 -27.91 4.51 15.54
N THR A 220 -28.79 4.74 16.53
CA THR A 220 -30.22 5.01 16.35
C THR A 220 -30.48 6.30 15.58
N ALA A 221 -29.66 7.35 15.75
CA ALA A 221 -29.82 8.61 15.04
C ALA A 221 -29.49 8.47 13.54
N MET A 222 -28.45 7.70 13.20
CA MET A 222 -28.15 7.32 11.82
C MET A 222 -29.27 6.46 11.21
N LYS A 223 -29.82 5.46 11.92
CA LYS A 223 -30.94 4.63 11.41
C LYS A 223 -32.14 5.47 10.98
N GLN A 224 -32.61 6.37 11.85
CA GLN A 224 -33.74 7.26 11.54
C GLN A 224 -33.48 8.13 10.30
N VAL A 225 -32.24 8.60 10.12
CA VAL A 225 -31.84 9.42 8.96
C VAL A 225 -31.88 8.61 7.67
N LEU A 226 -31.42 7.36 7.69
CA LEU A 226 -31.44 6.47 6.53
C LEU A 226 -32.89 6.07 6.19
N GLU A 227 -33.67 5.63 7.18
CA GLU A 227 -35.08 5.24 7.04
C GLU A 227 -35.92 6.36 6.40
N GLY A 228 -35.84 7.58 6.95
CA GLY A 228 -36.62 8.72 6.46
C GLY A 228 -36.28 9.17 5.03
N ASN A 229 -35.03 8.96 4.59
CA ASN A 229 -34.62 9.29 3.21
C ASN A 229 -34.94 8.17 2.22
N ILE A 230 -34.89 6.89 2.65
CA ILE A 230 -35.23 5.74 1.81
C ILE A 230 -36.74 5.72 1.51
N HIS A 231 -37.60 6.04 2.48
CA HIS A 231 -39.03 6.19 2.24
C HIS A 231 -39.33 7.33 1.25
N ARG A 232 -38.67 8.49 1.37
CA ARG A 232 -38.78 9.59 0.38
C ARG A 232 -38.29 9.20 -1.02
N LYS A 233 -37.25 8.36 -1.14
CA LYS A 233 -36.74 7.87 -2.43
C LYS A 233 -37.70 6.84 -3.06
N SER A 234 -38.34 5.98 -2.25
CA SER A 234 -39.38 5.03 -2.68
C SER A 234 -40.64 5.74 -3.21
N LEU A 235 -41.02 6.87 -2.60
CA LEU A 235 -42.05 7.77 -3.13
C LEU A 235 -41.65 8.38 -4.49
N LYS A 236 -40.43 8.92 -4.63
CA LYS A 236 -39.95 9.46 -5.92
C LYS A 236 -39.90 8.44 -7.05
N ILE A 237 -39.67 7.16 -6.77
CA ILE A 237 -39.64 6.09 -7.77
C ILE A 237 -41.06 5.71 -8.26
N ARG A 238 -42.12 6.01 -7.47
CA ARG A 238 -43.52 5.80 -7.89
C ARG A 238 -44.09 6.91 -8.79
N LEU A 239 -43.54 8.13 -8.70
CA LEU A 239 -44.05 9.34 -9.38
C LEU A 239 -43.46 9.59 -10.80
N LEU A 240 -43.06 8.54 -11.52
CA LEU A 240 -42.61 8.65 -12.92
C LEU A 240 -43.27 7.60 -13.81
N ILE A 241 -44.41 7.96 -14.40
CA ILE A 241 -45.14 7.11 -15.35
C ILE A 241 -44.98 7.70 -16.76
N ILE A 242 -44.32 6.91 -17.63
CA ILE A 242 -44.12 7.24 -19.05
C ILE A 242 -45.00 6.31 -19.88
N LEU A 243 -46.05 6.87 -20.50
CA LEU A 243 -47.02 6.12 -21.29
C LEU A 243 -47.38 6.88 -22.58
N SER A 244 -47.65 6.17 -23.66
CA SER A 244 -48.12 6.75 -24.92
C SER A 244 -49.64 6.91 -24.94
N CYS A 245 -50.16 8.09 -25.27
CA CYS A 245 -51.61 8.31 -25.44
C CYS A 245 -51.93 9.37 -26.51
N VAL A 246 -53.19 9.42 -26.96
CA VAL A 246 -53.62 10.23 -28.11
C VAL A 246 -54.52 11.37 -27.64
N ILE A 247 -54.28 12.59 -28.11
CA ILE A 247 -54.95 13.82 -27.67
C ILE A 247 -55.54 14.54 -28.91
N PRO A 248 -56.74 15.13 -28.86
CA PRO A 248 -57.27 15.94 -29.95
C PRO A 248 -56.84 17.40 -29.79
N GLN A 249 -56.67 18.10 -30.92
CA GLN A 249 -56.32 19.52 -30.92
C GLN A 249 -57.59 20.38 -30.88
N SER A 250 -57.62 21.44 -30.08
CA SER A 250 -58.76 22.35 -29.91
C SER A 250 -58.93 23.35 -31.07
N SER A 251 -58.81 22.88 -32.32
CA SER A 251 -59.04 23.68 -33.53
C SER A 251 -59.89 22.88 -34.52
N ARG A 252 -60.93 23.51 -35.08
CA ARG A 252 -62.04 22.87 -35.81
C ARG A 252 -61.69 22.18 -37.15
N PHE A 253 -60.40 22.00 -37.46
CA PHE A 253 -59.94 21.55 -38.79
C PHE A 253 -58.87 20.45 -38.83
N PHE A 254 -58.37 19.93 -37.70
CA PHE A 254 -57.46 18.78 -37.69
C PHE A 254 -57.81 17.75 -36.61
N GLY A 255 -57.75 16.46 -36.98
CA GLY A 255 -58.13 15.34 -36.12
C GLY A 255 -57.08 14.94 -35.05
N TRP A 256 -57.32 13.79 -34.43
CA TRP A 256 -56.51 13.21 -33.35
C TRP A 256 -55.02 13.07 -33.71
N ARG A 257 -54.13 13.41 -32.77
CA ARG A 257 -52.68 13.25 -32.91
C ARG A 257 -52.11 12.44 -31.74
N SER A 258 -51.18 11.54 -32.04
CA SER A 258 -50.49 10.72 -31.03
C SER A 258 -49.34 11.51 -30.42
N TYR A 259 -49.20 11.46 -29.10
CA TYR A 259 -48.13 12.12 -28.36
C TYR A 259 -47.51 11.16 -27.33
N TRP A 260 -46.24 11.39 -26.99
CA TRP A 260 -45.62 10.78 -25.83
C TRP A 260 -45.90 11.64 -24.62
N VAL A 261 -46.51 11.07 -23.59
CA VAL A 261 -47.00 11.82 -22.43
C VAL A 261 -46.29 11.32 -21.18
N VAL A 262 -45.75 12.28 -20.43
CA VAL A 262 -44.96 12.06 -19.22
C VAL A 262 -45.70 12.69 -18.06
N LEU A 263 -45.93 11.88 -17.04
CA LEU A 263 -46.52 12.29 -15.78
C LEU A 263 -45.40 12.31 -14.72
N GLN A 264 -45.06 13.50 -14.23
CA GLN A 264 -43.92 13.70 -13.32
C GLN A 264 -44.20 14.83 -12.35
N ASP A 265 -43.93 14.62 -11.05
CA ASP A 265 -43.92 15.67 -10.00
C ASP A 265 -45.18 16.57 -10.01
N GLY A 266 -46.37 15.98 -10.22
CA GLY A 266 -47.65 16.70 -10.30
C GLY A 266 -47.94 17.45 -11.61
N VAL A 267 -47.07 17.34 -12.63
CA VAL A 267 -47.21 17.99 -13.94
C VAL A 267 -47.36 16.94 -15.05
N LEU A 268 -48.33 17.17 -15.93
CA LEU A 268 -48.53 16.42 -17.17
C LEU A 268 -47.83 17.14 -18.32
N SER A 269 -46.90 16.49 -19.03
CA SER A 269 -46.19 17.05 -20.19
C SER A 269 -46.31 16.15 -21.41
N TRP A 270 -46.40 16.71 -22.63
CA TRP A 270 -46.48 15.91 -23.86
C TRP A 270 -45.50 16.35 -24.96
N TYR A 271 -45.07 15.38 -25.76
CA TYR A 271 -43.97 15.46 -26.71
C TYR A 271 -44.31 14.77 -28.03
N SER A 272 -43.66 15.21 -29.12
CA SER A 272 -43.80 14.60 -30.46
C SER A 272 -43.30 13.17 -30.55
N LYS A 273 -42.23 12.82 -29.81
CA LYS A 273 -41.54 11.52 -29.87
C LYS A 273 -40.98 11.13 -28.50
N GLN A 274 -40.76 9.82 -28.31
CA GLN A 274 -40.22 9.27 -27.06
C GLN A 274 -38.84 9.82 -26.70
N SER A 275 -37.98 10.02 -27.71
CA SER A 275 -36.64 10.61 -27.53
C SER A 275 -36.69 12.05 -26.99
N ASP A 276 -37.66 12.82 -27.47
CA ASP A 276 -37.87 14.22 -27.07
C ASP A 276 -38.34 14.27 -25.60
N ALA A 277 -39.23 13.34 -25.21
CA ALA A 277 -39.69 13.16 -23.84
C ALA A 277 -38.56 12.71 -22.89
N ALA A 278 -37.77 11.71 -23.27
CA ALA A 278 -36.68 11.17 -22.46
C ALA A 278 -35.54 12.18 -22.23
N ALA A 279 -35.29 13.07 -23.19
CA ALA A 279 -34.32 14.15 -23.07
C ALA A 279 -34.92 15.48 -22.55
N ASN A 280 -36.23 15.53 -22.27
CA ASN A 280 -36.98 16.74 -21.87
C ASN A 280 -36.74 17.95 -22.79
N VAL A 281 -36.77 17.73 -24.11
CA VAL A 281 -36.59 18.77 -25.15
C VAL A 281 -37.80 18.84 -26.07
N ARG A 282 -38.04 19.99 -26.70
CA ARG A 282 -39.12 20.19 -27.70
C ARG A 282 -40.52 19.81 -27.19
N ARG A 283 -40.78 20.02 -25.90
CA ARG A 283 -42.09 19.84 -25.26
C ARG A 283 -43.18 20.57 -26.04
N GLN A 284 -44.25 19.86 -26.39
CA GLN A 284 -45.37 20.38 -27.18
C GLN A 284 -46.44 21.05 -26.29
N GLY A 285 -46.45 20.73 -25.00
CA GLY A 285 -47.23 21.43 -23.98
C GLY A 285 -47.14 20.74 -22.62
N CYS A 286 -47.66 21.41 -21.59
CA CYS A 286 -47.78 20.87 -20.24
C CYS A 286 -48.94 21.51 -19.47
N LYS A 287 -49.42 20.83 -18.43
CA LYS A 287 -50.41 21.31 -17.46
C LYS A 287 -50.06 20.85 -16.04
N SER A 288 -50.23 21.74 -15.05
CA SER A 288 -50.25 21.35 -13.65
C SER A 288 -51.53 20.58 -13.33
N LEU A 289 -51.43 19.59 -12.45
CA LEU A 289 -52.57 18.78 -12.00
C LEU A 289 -53.14 19.22 -10.64
N THR A 290 -52.69 20.36 -10.10
CA THR A 290 -53.28 20.99 -8.91
C THR A 290 -54.79 21.14 -9.11
N ARG A 291 -55.59 20.48 -8.25
CA ARG A 291 -57.06 20.44 -8.29
C ARG A 291 -57.68 19.95 -9.62
N ALA A 292 -56.91 19.29 -10.47
CA ALA A 292 -57.42 18.65 -11.68
C ALA A 292 -58.21 17.38 -11.34
N HIS A 293 -59.21 17.03 -12.16
CA HIS A 293 -60.01 15.82 -11.99
C HIS A 293 -60.36 15.20 -13.35
N CYS A 294 -60.53 13.87 -13.36
CA CYS A 294 -60.88 13.13 -14.57
C CYS A 294 -62.39 12.84 -14.65
N LEU A 295 -62.94 12.97 -15.85
CA LEU A 295 -64.31 12.64 -16.21
C LEU A 295 -64.29 11.47 -17.21
N VAL A 296 -64.99 10.39 -16.87
CA VAL A 296 -65.03 9.16 -17.65
C VAL A 296 -66.33 9.10 -18.46
N THR A 297 -66.23 8.72 -19.74
CA THR A 297 -67.40 8.53 -20.61
C THR A 297 -67.76 7.04 -20.76
N LYS A 298 -68.92 6.73 -21.36
CA LYS A 298 -69.35 5.35 -21.63
C LYS A 298 -68.44 4.60 -22.62
N ASP A 299 -67.53 5.27 -23.33
CA ASP A 299 -66.55 4.61 -24.21
C ASP A 299 -65.28 4.26 -23.41
N ASN A 300 -64.94 2.96 -23.42
CA ASN A 300 -63.84 2.40 -22.65
C ASN A 300 -62.45 2.86 -23.08
N CYS A 301 -62.30 3.44 -24.26
CA CYS A 301 -61.02 3.99 -24.73
C CYS A 301 -60.80 5.46 -24.34
N PHE A 302 -61.79 6.16 -23.75
CA PHE A 302 -61.72 7.61 -23.56
C PHE A 302 -61.90 8.06 -22.11
N PHE A 303 -61.19 9.13 -21.78
CA PHE A 303 -61.41 9.94 -20.57
C PHE A 303 -61.08 11.41 -20.87
N THR A 304 -61.51 12.30 -19.98
CA THR A 304 -61.27 13.75 -20.10
C THR A 304 -60.66 14.26 -18.82
N LEU A 305 -59.56 14.99 -18.90
CA LEU A 305 -58.99 15.73 -17.77
C LEU A 305 -59.54 17.15 -17.79
N LYS A 306 -60.14 17.58 -16.68
CA LYS A 306 -60.43 19.00 -16.44
C LYS A 306 -59.40 19.54 -15.44
N CYS A 307 -58.62 20.52 -15.88
CA CYS A 307 -57.65 21.21 -15.06
C CYS A 307 -58.32 22.35 -14.25
N PHE A 308 -57.61 22.89 -13.26
CA PHE A 308 -58.12 23.98 -12.41
C PHE A 308 -58.34 25.31 -13.18
N ASP A 309 -57.55 25.56 -14.22
CA ASP A 309 -57.66 26.73 -15.12
C ASP A 309 -58.81 26.61 -16.15
N ASP A 310 -59.83 25.82 -15.84
CA ASP A 310 -60.95 25.41 -16.72
C ASP A 310 -60.54 24.78 -18.07
N SER A 311 -59.25 24.51 -18.33
CA SER A 311 -58.83 23.84 -19.56
C SER A 311 -59.23 22.36 -19.56
N VAL A 312 -59.79 21.91 -20.68
CA VAL A 312 -60.34 20.57 -20.87
C VAL A 312 -59.53 19.83 -21.93
N HIS A 313 -58.92 18.71 -21.52
CA HIS A 313 -58.08 17.88 -22.37
C HIS A 313 -58.69 16.48 -22.48
N HIS A 314 -59.05 16.06 -23.69
CA HIS A 314 -59.57 14.71 -23.93
C HIS A 314 -58.42 13.76 -24.26
N PHE A 315 -58.49 12.52 -23.79
CA PHE A 315 -57.48 11.50 -24.01
C PHE A 315 -58.13 10.23 -24.55
N LYS A 316 -57.42 9.58 -25.49
CA LYS A 316 -57.76 8.24 -25.97
C LYS A 316 -56.60 7.28 -25.74
N VAL A 317 -56.86 6.18 -25.05
CA VAL A 317 -55.92 5.05 -24.90
C VAL A 317 -55.98 4.12 -26.12
N SER A 318 -54.95 3.31 -26.32
CA SER A 318 -54.91 2.39 -27.47
C SER A 318 -55.91 1.24 -27.29
N PRO A 319 -56.70 0.89 -28.34
CA PRO A 319 -57.62 -0.24 -28.29
C PRO A 319 -56.95 -1.61 -28.46
N GLN A 320 -55.63 -1.68 -28.73
CA GLN A 320 -54.97 -2.95 -29.05
C GLN A 320 -54.64 -3.84 -27.84
N ASN A 321 -54.51 -3.27 -26.64
CA ASN A 321 -54.21 -4.00 -25.40
C ASN A 321 -55.19 -3.51 -24.33
N ASP A 322 -56.09 -4.39 -23.84
CA ASP A 322 -57.09 -4.15 -22.78
C ASP A 322 -57.33 -2.67 -22.41
N PRO A 323 -58.19 -1.96 -23.17
CA PRO A 323 -58.36 -0.52 -23.02
C PRO A 323 -58.99 -0.12 -21.69
N GLU A 324 -59.74 -1.01 -21.02
CA GLU A 324 -60.29 -0.71 -19.69
C GLU A 324 -59.18 -0.64 -18.65
N THR A 325 -58.29 -1.65 -18.60
CA THR A 325 -57.15 -1.67 -17.69
C THR A 325 -56.17 -0.53 -17.99
N MET A 326 -55.89 -0.24 -19.26
CA MET A 326 -54.99 0.86 -19.62
C MET A 326 -55.59 2.24 -19.30
N ARG A 327 -56.90 2.44 -19.53
CA ARG A 327 -57.60 3.67 -19.11
C ARG A 327 -57.58 3.80 -17.59
N LYS A 328 -57.82 2.71 -16.86
CA LYS A 328 -57.79 2.72 -15.39
C LYS A 328 -56.41 3.11 -14.87
N ALA A 329 -55.33 2.51 -15.36
CA ALA A 329 -53.97 2.87 -14.97
C ALA A 329 -53.64 4.37 -15.22
N TRP A 330 -54.17 4.96 -16.31
CA TRP A 330 -54.06 6.40 -16.56
C TRP A 330 -54.85 7.25 -15.57
N LEU A 331 -56.07 6.83 -15.19
CA LEU A 331 -56.92 7.55 -14.24
C LEU A 331 -56.31 7.50 -12.83
N ASP A 332 -55.94 6.32 -12.35
CA ASP A 332 -55.33 6.09 -11.04
C ASP A 332 -54.04 6.94 -10.90
N ALA A 333 -53.19 6.96 -11.93
CA ALA A 333 -51.98 7.77 -11.97
C ALA A 333 -52.24 9.29 -11.96
N LEU A 334 -53.21 9.77 -12.76
CA LEU A 334 -53.58 11.18 -12.81
C LEU A 334 -54.18 11.65 -11.48
N GLU A 335 -54.96 10.81 -10.80
CA GLU A 335 -55.52 11.10 -9.48
C GLU A 335 -54.43 11.15 -8.39
N GLU A 336 -53.48 10.20 -8.37
CA GLU A 336 -52.34 10.22 -7.46
C GLU A 336 -51.47 11.48 -7.66
N HIS A 337 -51.18 11.86 -8.91
CA HIS A 337 -50.41 13.07 -9.21
C HIS A 337 -51.19 14.37 -8.98
N ALA A 338 -52.51 14.39 -9.17
CA ALA A 338 -53.36 15.52 -8.82
C ALA A 338 -53.43 15.72 -7.29
N ALA A 339 -53.55 14.62 -6.53
CA ALA A 339 -53.49 14.63 -5.07
C ALA A 339 -52.11 15.11 -4.58
N TYR A 340 -51.01 14.59 -5.15
CA TYR A 340 -49.65 15.05 -4.89
C TYR A 340 -49.50 16.55 -5.13
N SER A 341 -49.87 17.03 -6.32
CA SER A 341 -49.78 18.45 -6.67
C SER A 341 -50.62 19.33 -5.75
N THR A 342 -51.85 18.90 -5.43
CA THR A 342 -52.77 19.66 -4.58
C THR A 342 -52.31 19.71 -3.12
N HIS A 343 -51.77 18.62 -2.58
CA HIS A 343 -51.34 18.54 -1.19
C HIS A 343 -49.98 19.22 -0.94
N TYR A 344 -49.09 19.26 -1.93
CA TYR A 344 -47.77 19.90 -1.76
C TYR A 344 -47.76 21.37 -2.19
N CYS A 345 -48.46 21.80 -3.26
CA CYS A 345 -48.55 23.23 -3.60
C CYS A 345 -49.37 24.03 -2.58
N SER A 346 -50.33 23.42 -1.87
CA SER A 346 -51.08 24.11 -0.80
C SER A 346 -50.27 24.37 0.47
N GLN A 347 -49.05 23.82 0.60
CA GLN A 347 -48.09 24.23 1.64
C GLN A 347 -47.20 25.40 1.21
N GLU A 348 -47.15 25.76 -0.08
CA GLU A 348 -46.37 26.89 -0.60
C GLU A 348 -47.23 28.15 -0.85
N GLN A 349 -48.56 28.04 -0.84
CA GLN A 349 -49.48 29.20 -0.83
C GLN A 349 -49.60 29.85 0.55
N GLY A 350 -48.46 30.24 1.12
CA GLY A 350 -48.33 31.21 2.20
C GLY A 350 -47.47 32.37 1.70
N SER A 351 -48.14 33.40 1.16
CA SER A 351 -47.59 34.51 0.35
C SER A 351 -47.19 34.18 -1.10
N GLU A 352 -48.20 33.92 -1.92
CA GLU A 352 -48.22 34.49 -3.29
C GLU A 352 -48.34 36.03 -3.19
N GLY A 353 -47.82 36.81 -4.13
CA GLY A 353 -47.08 36.42 -5.32
C GLY A 353 -46.84 37.59 -6.29
N GLU A 354 -47.03 37.29 -7.57
CA GLU A 354 -47.09 38.19 -8.74
C GLU A 354 -45.77 38.72 -9.35
N GLU A 355 -45.35 37.91 -10.33
CA GLU A 355 -45.03 38.29 -11.72
C GLU A 355 -43.58 38.60 -12.14
N GLU A 356 -43.25 37.96 -13.26
CA GLU A 356 -42.00 38.08 -13.99
C GLU A 356 -41.97 39.42 -14.75
N GLU A 357 -40.89 40.19 -14.63
CA GLU A 357 -40.10 40.60 -15.80
C GLU A 357 -38.72 41.10 -15.37
N GLY A 358 -37.71 40.89 -16.21
CA GLY A 358 -36.32 40.92 -15.76
C GLY A 358 -35.75 42.32 -15.49
N GLN A 359 -35.04 42.46 -14.38
CA GLN A 359 -33.99 43.47 -14.23
C GLN A 359 -32.67 42.88 -13.73
N VAL A 360 -31.59 43.43 -14.27
CA VAL A 360 -30.21 43.18 -13.86
C VAL A 360 -30.06 43.46 -12.36
N MET A 361 -29.45 42.55 -11.60
CA MET A 361 -29.12 42.78 -10.17
C MET A 361 -28.47 44.15 -10.01
N SER A 362 -29.06 45.01 -9.18
CA SER A 362 -28.51 46.35 -9.00
C SER A 362 -27.20 46.29 -8.22
N LEU A 363 -26.30 47.25 -8.46
CA LEU A 363 -25.00 47.32 -7.77
C LEU A 363 -25.15 47.45 -6.23
N GLY A 364 -26.31 47.90 -5.75
CA GLY A 364 -26.65 47.97 -4.32
C GLY A 364 -26.80 46.59 -3.67
N GLU A 365 -27.63 45.72 -4.22
CA GLU A 365 -27.98 44.42 -3.61
C GLU A 365 -26.80 43.45 -3.54
N LEU A 366 -25.89 43.54 -4.52
CA LEU A 366 -24.64 42.79 -4.53
C LEU A 366 -23.67 43.33 -3.45
N THR A 367 -23.75 44.63 -3.14
CA THR A 367 -22.96 45.28 -2.09
C THR A 367 -23.51 44.94 -0.70
N ASP A 368 -24.83 44.91 -0.51
CA ASP A 368 -25.45 44.52 0.76
C ASP A 368 -25.23 43.03 1.05
N SER A 369 -25.35 42.16 0.04
CA SER A 369 -25.00 40.73 0.17
C SER A 369 -23.52 40.52 0.51
N LEU A 370 -22.62 41.31 -0.09
CA LEU A 370 -21.20 41.31 0.25
C LEU A 370 -20.93 41.89 1.65
N GLN A 371 -21.73 42.84 2.13
CA GLN A 371 -21.65 43.35 3.51
C GLN A 371 -22.10 42.29 4.52
N VAL A 372 -23.21 41.58 4.28
CA VAL A 372 -23.67 40.48 5.17
C VAL A 372 -22.68 39.32 5.20
N VAL A 373 -22.09 38.95 4.05
CA VAL A 373 -21.03 37.92 4.01
C VAL A 373 -19.73 38.41 4.67
N ARG A 374 -19.43 39.71 4.60
CA ARG A 374 -18.29 40.32 5.32
C ARG A 374 -18.55 40.42 6.82
N SER A 375 -19.74 40.78 7.29
CA SER A 375 -20.06 40.83 8.71
C SER A 375 -20.07 39.43 9.33
N LEU A 376 -20.66 38.43 8.67
CA LEU A 376 -20.59 37.03 9.13
C LEU A 376 -19.16 36.48 9.16
N LYS A 377 -18.31 36.83 8.18
CA LYS A 377 -16.88 36.49 8.23
C LYS A 377 -16.13 37.27 9.31
N LEU A 378 -16.49 38.52 9.56
CA LEU A 378 -15.87 39.34 10.60
C LEU A 378 -16.25 38.81 11.99
N GLU A 379 -17.51 38.46 12.23
CA GLU A 379 -17.97 37.78 13.46
C GLU A 379 -17.26 36.44 13.66
N GLN A 380 -17.14 35.60 12.63
CA GLN A 380 -16.37 34.35 12.73
C GLN A 380 -14.87 34.57 12.99
N VAL A 381 -14.28 35.65 12.47
CA VAL A 381 -12.87 36.00 12.74
C VAL A 381 -12.72 36.62 14.13
N VAL A 382 -13.69 37.41 14.60
CA VAL A 382 -13.72 37.97 15.95
C VAL A 382 -13.89 36.85 16.99
N GLU A 383 -14.80 35.90 16.79
CA GLU A 383 -14.98 34.78 17.72
C GLU A 383 -13.75 33.85 17.70
N LYS A 384 -13.12 33.61 16.55
CA LYS A 384 -11.85 32.88 16.46
C LYS A 384 -10.70 33.61 17.15
N ASN A 385 -10.59 34.92 16.98
CA ASN A 385 -9.57 35.73 17.66
C ASN A 385 -9.84 35.83 19.16
N LYS A 386 -11.11 35.81 19.59
CA LYS A 386 -11.50 35.74 21.00
C LYS A 386 -11.11 34.40 21.61
N ILE A 387 -11.46 33.27 20.99
CA ILE A 387 -11.01 31.93 21.41
C ILE A 387 -9.48 31.84 21.42
N LEU A 388 -8.80 32.39 20.41
CA LEU A 388 -7.34 32.43 20.36
C LEU A 388 -6.74 33.33 21.46
N SER A 389 -7.38 34.45 21.79
CA SER A 389 -6.97 35.33 22.88
C SER A 389 -7.22 34.70 24.25
N GLU A 390 -8.33 33.99 24.44
CA GLU A 390 -8.64 33.23 25.66
C GLU A 390 -7.66 32.06 25.83
N ALA A 391 -7.30 31.37 24.76
CA ALA A 391 -6.26 30.33 24.76
C ALA A 391 -4.86 30.89 25.04
N LEU A 392 -4.47 32.00 24.39
CA LEU A 392 -3.20 32.70 24.64
C LEU A 392 -3.14 33.26 26.07
N GLN A 393 -4.25 33.75 26.61
CA GLN A 393 -4.30 34.27 27.97
C GLN A 393 -4.23 33.13 29.00
N THR A 394 -4.89 31.99 28.74
CA THR A 394 -4.73 30.76 29.53
C THR A 394 -3.27 30.31 29.54
N LEU A 395 -2.63 30.18 28.37
CA LEU A 395 -1.21 29.86 28.23
C LEU A 395 -0.29 30.88 28.90
N ALA A 396 -0.63 32.18 28.88
CA ALA A 396 0.12 33.21 29.58
C ALA A 396 -0.03 33.11 31.10
N THR A 397 -1.20 32.74 31.63
CA THR A 397 -1.35 32.39 33.06
C THR A 397 -0.60 31.13 33.43
N GLU A 398 -0.66 30.06 32.63
CA GLU A 398 0.10 28.82 32.88
C GLU A 398 1.61 29.07 32.85
N HIS A 399 2.10 29.85 31.87
CA HIS A 399 3.50 30.28 31.81
C HIS A 399 3.87 31.17 33.01
N HIS A 400 2.99 32.08 33.44
CA HIS A 400 3.25 32.93 34.59
C HIS A 400 3.17 32.18 35.93
N GLU A 401 2.32 31.15 36.04
CA GLU A 401 2.29 30.23 37.20
C GLU A 401 3.53 29.35 37.21
N LEU A 402 4.00 28.87 36.06
CA LEU A 402 5.28 28.18 35.92
C LEU A 402 6.47 29.08 36.29
N GLU A 403 6.55 30.30 35.77
CA GLU A 403 7.56 31.29 36.17
C GLU A 403 7.49 31.60 37.67
N GLN A 404 6.29 31.79 38.24
CA GLN A 404 6.14 31.97 39.68
C GLN A 404 6.54 30.73 40.48
N SER A 405 6.37 29.52 39.95
CA SER A 405 6.82 28.28 40.60
C SER A 405 8.34 28.15 40.59
N VAL A 406 8.99 28.55 39.49
CA VAL A 406 10.45 28.59 39.33
C VAL A 406 11.05 29.70 40.23
N VAL A 407 10.41 30.86 40.33
CA VAL A 407 10.86 31.99 41.17
C VAL A 407 10.57 31.75 42.67
N LYS A 408 9.49 31.04 43.03
CA LYS A 408 9.21 30.66 44.44
C LYS A 408 10.06 29.49 44.94
N GLY A 409 10.85 28.86 44.04
CA GLY A 409 11.86 27.86 44.39
C GLY A 409 13.14 28.42 45.02
N SER A 410 13.29 29.74 45.19
CA SER A 410 14.47 30.31 45.87
C SER A 410 14.20 31.60 46.66
N SER A 411 14.85 31.70 47.82
CA SER A 411 15.00 32.92 48.61
C SER A 411 16.39 32.92 49.26
N PRO A 412 16.95 34.09 49.59
CA PRO A 412 18.20 34.45 48.92
C PRO A 412 19.41 34.44 49.84
N ARG A 413 20.61 34.42 49.24
CA ARG A 413 21.82 34.95 49.89
C ARG A 413 22.36 36.16 49.14
N SER A 414 22.52 37.21 49.95
CA SER A 414 23.27 38.46 49.74
C SER A 414 24.19 38.55 48.52
N ALA A 415 24.03 39.64 47.76
CA ALA A 415 24.95 40.10 46.72
C ALA A 415 26.36 40.38 47.25
N LEU A 416 27.37 40.29 46.36
CA LEU A 416 28.30 41.37 45.99
C LEU A 416 29.26 40.91 44.86
N SER A 417 29.66 41.84 43.97
CA SER A 417 30.84 41.87 43.05
C SER A 417 31.19 40.58 42.26
N GLU A 418 31.08 40.55 40.92
CA GLU A 418 31.97 41.17 39.91
C GLU A 418 33.25 40.36 39.59
N ASP A 419 33.49 40.21 38.28
CA ASP A 419 34.73 39.88 37.54
C ASP A 419 35.25 38.43 37.32
N GLU A 420 35.88 38.31 36.13
CA GLU A 420 36.85 37.32 35.60
C GLU A 420 36.48 35.84 35.30
N PHE A 421 36.11 35.61 34.03
CA PHE A 421 36.90 34.95 32.95
C PHE A 421 37.93 33.81 33.26
N HIS A 422 38.12 32.93 32.25
CA HIS A 422 39.11 31.84 32.05
C HIS A 422 38.86 30.40 32.61
N ASP A 423 38.54 29.50 31.67
CA ASP A 423 39.34 28.33 31.24
C ASP A 423 39.82 27.19 32.19
N ALA A 424 39.72 25.98 31.61
CA ALA A 424 40.74 24.92 31.55
C ALA A 424 40.84 23.78 32.62
N VAL A 425 40.36 22.61 32.16
CA VAL A 425 40.91 21.22 32.28
C VAL A 425 41.27 20.51 33.60
N SER A 426 41.01 19.19 33.53
CA SER A 426 41.75 18.03 34.05
C SER A 426 41.38 17.41 35.41
N ASP A 427 40.95 16.15 35.29
CA ASP A 427 41.46 14.96 35.97
C ASP A 427 41.27 14.73 37.49
N SER A 428 40.31 13.85 37.75
CA SER A 428 40.54 12.50 38.29
C SER A 428 40.52 12.21 39.81
N ASP A 429 39.87 11.08 40.08
CA ASP A 429 40.09 10.07 41.12
C ASP A 429 39.56 10.21 42.57
N SER A 430 38.65 9.25 42.85
CA SER A 430 38.64 8.34 44.02
C SER A 430 37.79 8.66 45.28
N GLU A 431 36.68 7.91 45.35
CA GLU A 431 36.15 7.10 46.47
C GLU A 431 36.34 7.51 47.94
N HIS A 432 35.21 7.73 48.63
CA HIS A 432 34.65 6.87 49.73
C HIS A 432 33.43 7.61 50.36
N SER A 433 32.18 7.12 50.32
CA SER A 433 31.56 5.92 50.91
C SER A 433 30.74 6.23 52.19
N LEU A 434 29.46 5.79 52.19
CA LEU A 434 28.57 5.52 53.36
C LEU A 434 27.97 6.75 54.10
N SER A 435 26.72 6.76 54.58
CA SER A 435 25.63 5.75 54.56
C SER A 435 24.27 6.29 55.04
N GLY A 436 23.15 5.68 54.58
CA GLY A 436 21.83 5.63 55.27
C GLY A 436 20.91 6.84 55.05
N PHE A 437 19.64 6.71 54.66
CA PHE A 437 18.68 5.66 54.97
C PHE A 437 17.56 5.52 53.90
N GLU A 438 17.10 4.28 53.74
CA GLU A 438 15.86 3.84 53.06
C GLU A 438 14.59 4.41 53.78
N THR A 439 13.32 4.27 53.41
CA THR A 439 12.48 3.45 52.48
C THR A 439 11.19 4.29 52.20
N ASP A 440 10.26 4.04 51.27
CA ASP A 440 10.09 3.21 50.04
C ASP A 440 8.76 3.69 49.36
N HIS A 441 8.51 3.34 48.09
CA HIS A 441 7.24 2.70 47.65
C HIS A 441 7.20 2.36 46.15
N HIS A 442 7.55 1.10 45.88
CA HIS A 442 7.09 0.16 44.84
C HIS A 442 6.39 0.69 43.54
N GLY A 443 6.67 0.18 42.34
CA GLY A 443 7.48 -0.97 41.95
C GLY A 443 6.65 -2.10 41.30
N ASN A 444 7.09 -2.61 40.15
CA ASN A 444 6.66 -3.89 39.60
C ASN A 444 7.90 -4.78 39.46
N LYS A 445 7.83 -6.02 39.94
CA LYS A 445 9.01 -6.82 40.30
C LYS A 445 9.57 -7.60 39.11
N ASP A 446 10.90 -7.61 38.99
CA ASP A 446 11.60 -8.76 38.43
C ASP A 446 11.51 -9.94 39.40
N GLU A 447 10.96 -11.06 38.93
CA GLU A 447 10.98 -12.34 39.63
C GLU A 447 11.98 -13.28 38.95
N THR A 448 13.24 -13.22 39.36
CA THR A 448 14.14 -14.37 39.25
C THR A 448 13.64 -15.45 40.22
N GLN A 449 12.90 -16.43 39.72
CA GLN A 449 12.54 -17.60 40.52
C GLN A 449 13.80 -18.38 40.93
N PRO A 450 13.83 -19.04 42.11
CA PRO A 450 15.02 -19.74 42.64
C PRO A 450 15.44 -21.01 41.85
N ASN A 451 14.92 -21.19 40.65
CA ASN A 451 15.08 -22.35 39.78
C ASN A 451 15.84 -22.04 38.46
N GLY A 452 16.50 -20.88 38.37
CA GLY A 452 17.51 -20.60 37.33
C GLY A 452 16.98 -20.42 35.91
N ILE A 453 15.68 -20.13 35.74
CA ILE A 453 15.06 -19.92 34.43
C ILE A 453 15.17 -18.44 34.05
N THR A 454 16.03 -18.12 33.09
CA THR A 454 16.16 -16.77 32.51
C THR A 454 14.87 -16.39 31.77
N LYS A 455 14.24 -15.29 32.16
CA LYS A 455 12.99 -14.80 31.57
C LYS A 455 13.29 -13.78 30.46
N HIS A 456 13.21 -14.22 29.21
CA HIS A 456 13.40 -13.36 28.05
C HIS A 456 12.19 -12.45 27.77
N ARG A 457 12.39 -11.31 27.10
CA ARG A 457 11.30 -10.40 26.71
C ARG A 457 10.32 -11.01 25.70
N THR A 458 9.07 -10.56 25.78
CA THR A 458 7.94 -10.98 24.93
C THR A 458 7.34 -9.83 24.11
N SER A 459 8.02 -8.67 24.09
CA SER A 459 7.67 -7.47 23.34
C SER A 459 8.92 -6.61 23.14
N LEU A 460 8.92 -5.76 22.12
CA LEU A 460 9.91 -4.69 22.00
C LEU A 460 9.50 -3.50 22.91
N PRO A 461 10.41 -2.56 23.22
CA PRO A 461 10.10 -1.38 24.03
C PRO A 461 9.06 -0.45 23.39
N ALA A 462 9.03 -0.36 22.06
CA ALA A 462 8.04 0.40 21.31
C ALA A 462 7.41 -0.44 20.17
N PRO A 463 6.14 -0.18 19.81
CA PRO A 463 5.51 -0.78 18.62
C PRO A 463 6.12 -0.20 17.33
N MET A 464 5.93 -0.91 16.22
CA MET A 464 6.28 -0.40 14.90
C MET A 464 5.40 0.79 14.49
N PHE A 465 6.01 1.78 13.83
CA PHE A 465 5.31 2.91 13.23
C PHE A 465 4.43 2.47 12.04
N SER A 466 3.40 3.27 11.74
CA SER A 466 2.59 3.11 10.54
C SER A 466 3.43 3.32 9.29
N ARG A 467 3.65 2.24 8.52
CA ARG A 467 4.28 2.32 7.19
C ARG A 467 3.38 2.98 6.14
N ASN A 468 2.09 3.16 6.42
CA ASN A 468 1.13 3.77 5.50
C ASN A 468 1.32 5.29 5.38
N ASP A 469 1.97 5.90 6.38
CA ASP A 469 2.18 7.34 6.48
C ASP A 469 3.32 7.80 5.53
N PHE A 470 4.09 6.85 5.00
CA PHE A 470 5.24 7.08 4.14
C PHE A 470 5.12 6.35 2.80
N SER A 471 5.06 7.11 1.70
CA SER A 471 5.11 6.51 0.36
C SER A 471 6.53 6.03 0.02
N ILE A 472 6.69 4.74 -0.29
CA ILE A 472 7.97 4.20 -0.81
C ILE A 472 8.44 5.00 -2.04
N TRP A 473 7.50 5.43 -2.87
CA TRP A 473 7.78 6.23 -4.04
C TRP A 473 8.21 7.67 -3.72
N SER A 474 7.76 8.31 -2.64
CA SER A 474 8.27 9.65 -2.26
C SER A 474 9.74 9.61 -1.86
N ILE A 475 10.20 8.48 -1.31
CA ILE A 475 11.59 8.24 -0.94
C ILE A 475 12.44 7.82 -2.16
N LEU A 476 11.96 6.87 -2.96
CA LEU A 476 12.65 6.46 -4.19
C LEU A 476 12.78 7.63 -5.18
N ARG A 477 11.80 8.56 -5.21
CA ARG A 477 11.86 9.82 -5.96
C ARG A 477 13.08 10.67 -5.57
N ASN A 478 13.37 10.80 -4.27
CA ASN A 478 14.53 11.56 -3.78
C ASN A 478 15.87 10.85 -4.09
N CYS A 479 15.83 9.59 -4.53
CA CYS A 479 16.99 8.78 -4.87
C CYS A 479 17.23 8.69 -6.40
N ILE A 480 16.39 9.34 -7.22
CA ILE A 480 16.53 9.34 -8.69
C ILE A 480 17.84 10.04 -9.08
N GLY A 481 18.71 9.31 -9.77
CA GLY A 481 20.01 9.81 -10.26
C GLY A 481 21.24 9.26 -9.52
N MET A 482 21.06 8.53 -8.43
CA MET A 482 22.13 7.79 -7.75
C MET A 482 22.15 6.32 -8.19
N GLU A 483 23.33 5.67 -8.16
CA GLU A 483 23.38 4.21 -8.29
C GLU A 483 22.64 3.55 -7.12
N LEU A 484 21.74 2.59 -7.41
CA LEU A 484 20.93 1.85 -6.43
C LEU A 484 21.73 1.22 -5.27
N SER A 485 23.02 0.96 -5.47
CA SER A 485 23.95 0.42 -4.46
C SER A 485 24.55 1.47 -3.50
N LYS A 486 24.36 2.77 -3.77
CA LYS A 486 24.90 3.91 -2.99
C LYS A 486 23.83 4.65 -2.19
N ILE A 487 22.57 4.23 -2.28
CA ILE A 487 21.44 4.83 -1.58
C ILE A 487 21.24 4.13 -0.23
N THR A 488 21.40 4.88 0.85
CA THR A 488 20.99 4.45 2.19
C THR A 488 19.47 4.35 2.22
N MET A 489 18.93 3.13 2.33
CA MET A 489 17.49 2.94 2.58
C MET A 489 17.10 3.66 3.88
N PRO A 490 16.06 4.51 3.90
CA PRO A 490 15.60 5.13 5.15
C PRO A 490 15.20 4.11 6.21
N VAL A 491 15.40 4.48 7.48
CA VAL A 491 15.14 3.64 8.66
C VAL A 491 13.71 3.11 8.69
N ILE A 492 12.73 3.83 8.14
CA ILE A 492 11.34 3.38 8.09
C ILE A 492 11.10 2.07 7.30
N PHE A 493 12.03 1.68 6.42
CA PHE A 493 11.97 0.38 5.73
C PHE A 493 12.68 -0.73 6.48
N ASN A 494 13.38 -0.39 7.55
CA ASN A 494 14.03 -1.37 8.38
C ASN A 494 13.03 -2.09 9.32
N GLU A 495 13.59 -3.07 10.01
CA GLU A 495 13.13 -3.61 11.27
C GLU A 495 14.30 -3.47 12.26
N PRO A 496 14.07 -3.45 13.58
CA PRO A 496 15.13 -3.25 14.59
C PRO A 496 15.97 -4.51 14.84
N LEU A 497 16.50 -5.11 13.78
CA LEU A 497 17.46 -6.21 13.82
C LEU A 497 18.55 -6.03 12.75
N SER A 498 19.78 -6.39 13.08
CA SER A 498 20.88 -6.56 12.12
C SER A 498 20.64 -7.78 11.22
N PHE A 499 21.23 -7.82 10.03
CA PHE A 499 21.18 -9.03 9.19
C PHE A 499 21.88 -10.22 9.87
N LEU A 500 22.86 -9.98 10.77
CA LEU A 500 23.48 -11.03 11.59
C LEU A 500 22.46 -11.69 12.55
N GLN A 501 21.59 -10.88 13.16
CA GLN A 501 20.47 -11.36 13.96
C GLN A 501 19.43 -12.10 13.10
N ARG A 502 19.07 -11.57 11.92
CA ARG A 502 18.16 -12.24 10.97
C ARG A 502 18.68 -13.62 10.54
N LEU A 503 20.00 -13.82 10.38
CA LEU A 503 20.60 -15.13 10.10
C LEU A 503 20.53 -16.07 11.31
N THR A 504 20.61 -15.53 12.54
CA THR A 504 20.51 -16.31 13.77
C THR A 504 19.12 -16.94 13.97
N GLU A 505 18.07 -16.39 13.33
CA GLU A 505 16.73 -17.01 13.28
C GLU A 505 16.74 -18.43 12.67
N TYR A 506 17.78 -18.82 11.94
CA TYR A 506 17.97 -20.21 11.48
C TYR A 506 17.98 -21.22 12.66
N MET A 507 18.36 -20.77 13.87
CA MET A 507 18.45 -21.59 15.07
C MET A 507 17.15 -21.66 15.89
N GLU A 508 16.05 -21.02 15.46
CA GLU A 508 14.76 -21.03 16.17
C GLU A 508 14.23 -22.45 16.45
N HIS A 509 14.52 -23.40 15.54
CA HIS A 509 14.05 -24.78 15.60
C HIS A 509 15.17 -25.80 15.85
N THR A 510 16.21 -25.41 16.62
CA THR A 510 17.39 -26.25 16.93
C THR A 510 17.05 -27.63 17.49
N TYR A 511 15.89 -27.82 18.13
CA TYR A 511 15.43 -29.14 18.60
C TYR A 511 15.38 -30.21 17.48
N LEU A 512 15.22 -29.81 16.21
CA LEU A 512 15.27 -30.72 15.06
C LEU A 512 16.68 -31.28 14.81
N ILE A 513 17.72 -30.50 15.11
CA ILE A 513 19.12 -30.97 15.11
C ILE A 513 19.32 -31.97 16.24
N CYS A 514 18.86 -31.64 17.45
CA CYS A 514 18.92 -32.55 18.60
C CYS A 514 18.19 -33.88 18.32
N GLN A 515 17.00 -33.81 17.70
CA GLN A 515 16.24 -34.99 17.27
C GLN A 515 17.00 -35.82 16.24
N ALA A 516 17.68 -35.19 15.26
CA ALA A 516 18.57 -35.88 14.34
C ALA A 516 19.71 -36.60 15.10
N ASN A 517 20.37 -35.92 16.03
CA ASN A 517 21.45 -36.51 16.85
C ASN A 517 21.00 -37.71 17.68
N THR A 518 19.74 -37.78 18.13
CA THR A 518 19.21 -38.97 18.83
C THR A 518 18.91 -40.18 17.93
N SER A 519 18.87 -40.00 16.60
CA SER A 519 18.47 -41.07 15.67
C SER A 519 19.66 -41.89 15.15
N SER A 520 19.57 -43.21 15.29
CA SER A 520 20.51 -44.16 14.68
C SER A 520 20.32 -44.34 13.17
N ASP A 521 19.11 -44.18 12.64
CA ASP A 521 18.79 -44.28 11.22
C ASP A 521 19.14 -42.98 10.46
N SER A 522 19.94 -43.10 9.40
CA SER A 522 20.36 -41.99 8.53
C SER A 522 19.20 -41.35 7.76
N VAL A 523 18.16 -42.12 7.44
CA VAL A 523 16.96 -41.61 6.76
C VAL A 523 16.13 -40.77 7.72
N GLU A 524 15.98 -41.19 8.97
CA GLU A 524 15.33 -40.38 10.02
C GLU A 524 16.14 -39.12 10.35
N ARG A 525 17.48 -39.20 10.38
CA ARG A 525 18.34 -38.00 10.45
C ARG A 525 18.07 -37.05 9.29
N MET A 526 18.09 -37.56 8.06
CA MET A 526 17.82 -36.76 6.86
C MET A 526 16.42 -36.12 6.87
N LYS A 527 15.38 -36.78 7.40
CA LYS A 527 14.06 -36.18 7.61
C LYS A 527 14.14 -34.98 8.57
N CYS A 528 14.84 -35.13 9.70
CA CYS A 528 15.01 -34.07 10.70
C CYS A 528 15.83 -32.89 10.14
N VAL A 529 16.93 -33.15 9.41
CA VAL A 529 17.74 -32.12 8.77
C VAL A 529 16.97 -31.41 7.65
N ALA A 530 16.18 -32.13 6.85
CA ALA A 530 15.31 -31.52 5.84
C ALA A 530 14.22 -30.64 6.47
N ALA A 531 13.63 -31.07 7.58
CA ALA A 531 12.70 -30.25 8.36
C ALA A 531 13.38 -29.01 8.95
N PHE A 532 14.60 -29.15 9.48
CA PHE A 532 15.40 -28.03 9.98
C PHE A 532 15.67 -27.00 8.87
N ALA A 533 16.14 -27.44 7.69
CA ALA A 533 16.41 -26.57 6.55
C ALA A 533 15.16 -25.80 6.05
N VAL A 534 13.95 -26.38 6.12
CA VAL A 534 12.70 -25.67 5.84
C VAL A 534 12.34 -24.70 6.97
N SER A 535 12.46 -25.13 8.23
CA SER A 535 12.10 -24.34 9.41
C SER A 535 12.98 -23.09 9.59
N ALA A 536 14.27 -23.17 9.23
CA ALA A 536 15.22 -22.07 9.32
C ALA A 536 14.79 -20.84 8.49
N VAL A 537 13.99 -21.04 7.44
CA VAL A 537 13.47 -19.96 6.60
C VAL A 537 11.97 -19.68 6.82
N ALA A 538 11.34 -20.29 7.82
CA ALA A 538 9.91 -20.12 8.09
C ALA A 538 9.54 -18.74 8.64
N SER A 539 10.40 -18.16 9.50
CA SER A 539 10.15 -16.89 10.19
C SER A 539 9.96 -15.68 9.24
N GLN A 540 10.34 -15.82 7.96
CA GLN A 540 10.35 -14.75 6.96
C GLN A 540 8.94 -14.34 6.47
N TRP A 541 7.90 -15.13 6.76
CA TRP A 541 6.52 -14.79 6.39
C TRP A 541 6.10 -13.45 7.02
N GLU A 542 5.38 -12.57 6.29
CA GLU A 542 5.00 -11.20 6.68
C GLU A 542 6.14 -10.24 7.12
N ARG A 543 7.40 -10.71 7.28
CA ARG A 543 8.59 -9.94 7.71
C ARG A 543 9.13 -9.04 6.60
N THR A 544 8.28 -8.14 6.13
CA THR A 544 8.54 -7.19 5.03
C THR A 544 9.53 -6.07 5.38
N GLY A 545 9.96 -5.98 6.65
CA GLY A 545 11.06 -5.11 7.06
C GLY A 545 12.41 -5.63 6.59
N LYS A 546 13.27 -4.71 6.14
CA LYS A 546 14.66 -5.02 5.80
C LYS A 546 15.50 -5.02 7.09
N PRO A 547 16.25 -6.08 7.44
CA PRO A 547 17.22 -5.95 8.54
C PRO A 547 18.29 -4.89 8.22
N PHE A 548 18.89 -4.28 9.24
CA PHE A 548 19.99 -3.35 9.06
C PHE A 548 21.16 -4.05 8.35
N ASN A 549 21.79 -3.33 7.43
CA ASN A 549 22.99 -3.83 6.76
C ASN A 549 24.15 -3.77 7.77
N PRO A 550 24.80 -4.89 8.10
CA PRO A 550 25.86 -4.89 9.10
C PRO A 550 27.06 -4.07 8.64
N LEU A 551 27.72 -3.39 9.57
CA LEU A 551 28.99 -2.71 9.31
C LEU A 551 30.11 -3.74 9.14
N LEU A 552 31.14 -3.44 8.36
CA LEU A 552 32.30 -4.32 8.21
C LEU A 552 33.01 -4.54 9.56
N GLY A 553 33.08 -5.78 10.03
CA GLY A 553 33.57 -6.11 11.37
C GLY A 553 32.53 -6.05 12.48
N GLU A 554 31.26 -5.76 12.17
CA GLU A 554 30.13 -5.98 13.09
C GLU A 554 30.05 -7.46 13.45
N THR A 555 29.80 -7.75 14.73
CA THR A 555 29.61 -9.09 15.25
C THR A 555 28.22 -9.25 15.85
N TYR A 556 27.78 -10.49 16.02
CA TYR A 556 26.62 -10.80 16.85
C TYR A 556 26.77 -12.18 17.47
N GLU A 557 26.65 -12.27 18.79
CA GLU A 557 26.56 -13.54 19.50
C GLU A 557 25.15 -13.84 20.03
N LEU A 558 24.84 -15.13 20.18
CA LEU A 558 23.71 -15.62 20.93
C LEU A 558 24.08 -16.90 21.68
N VAL A 559 23.82 -16.93 22.99
CA VAL A 559 23.89 -18.15 23.81
C VAL A 559 22.48 -18.50 24.26
N ARG A 560 22.06 -19.76 24.07
CA ARG A 560 20.76 -20.28 24.47
C ARG A 560 20.95 -21.60 25.19
N GLU A 561 21.13 -21.52 26.51
CA GLU A 561 21.28 -22.70 27.38
C GLU A 561 20.03 -23.59 27.35
N ASP A 562 18.84 -22.98 27.28
CA ASP A 562 17.55 -23.65 27.17
C ASP A 562 17.34 -24.40 25.85
N LEU A 563 18.00 -23.96 24.77
CA LEU A 563 17.99 -24.62 23.46
C LEU A 563 19.29 -25.41 23.17
N GLY A 564 20.25 -25.40 24.11
CA GLY A 564 21.48 -26.17 24.04
C GLY A 564 22.52 -25.70 23.03
N PHE A 565 22.56 -24.42 22.61
CA PHE A 565 23.55 -23.93 21.63
C PHE A 565 24.15 -22.56 21.94
N ARG A 566 25.29 -22.26 21.32
CA ARG A 566 25.83 -20.90 21.16
C ARG A 566 26.16 -20.61 19.70
N LEU A 567 26.03 -19.36 19.27
CA LEU A 567 26.28 -18.88 17.91
C LEU A 567 27.11 -17.59 17.96
N ILE A 568 28.07 -17.47 17.05
CA ILE A 568 28.78 -16.24 16.69
C ILE A 568 28.65 -15.97 15.19
N SER A 569 28.52 -14.70 14.82
CA SER A 569 28.54 -14.23 13.43
C SER A 569 29.36 -12.95 13.29
N GLU A 570 29.98 -12.75 12.11
CA GLU A 570 30.79 -11.58 11.75
C GLU A 570 30.43 -11.12 10.33
N GLN A 571 30.33 -9.80 10.13
CA GLN A 571 30.28 -9.22 8.80
C GLN A 571 31.69 -9.19 8.17
N VAL A 572 32.05 -10.30 7.53
CA VAL A 572 33.39 -10.55 6.97
C VAL A 572 33.71 -9.74 5.71
N SER A 573 32.69 -9.28 4.97
CA SER A 573 32.86 -8.40 3.81
C SER A 573 31.66 -7.46 3.63
N HIS A 574 31.88 -6.29 3.03
CA HIS A 574 30.82 -5.31 2.72
C HIS A 574 30.62 -5.09 1.20
N HIS A 575 31.59 -5.47 0.36
CA HIS A 575 31.49 -5.39 -1.10
C HIS A 575 32.16 -6.61 -1.79
N PRO A 576 31.40 -7.68 -2.10
CA PRO A 576 29.98 -7.89 -1.78
C PRO A 576 29.72 -8.02 -0.27
N PRO A 577 28.51 -7.74 0.23
CA PRO A 577 28.15 -7.97 1.62
C PRO A 577 28.11 -9.48 1.89
N VAL A 578 28.99 -9.96 2.76
CA VAL A 578 29.05 -11.36 3.20
C VAL A 578 29.03 -11.39 4.72
N SER A 579 28.11 -12.16 5.28
CA SER A 579 27.97 -12.43 6.70
C SER A 579 28.34 -13.89 6.94
N ALA A 580 29.31 -14.16 7.80
CA ALA A 580 29.67 -15.52 8.21
C ALA A 580 29.07 -15.83 9.58
N PHE A 581 28.65 -17.07 9.81
CA PHE A 581 28.13 -17.53 11.10
C PHE A 581 28.65 -18.92 11.44
N HIS A 582 28.75 -19.20 12.73
CA HIS A 582 29.14 -20.47 13.30
C HIS A 582 28.39 -20.69 14.61
N ALA A 583 27.67 -21.79 14.70
CA ALA A 583 26.98 -22.25 15.88
C ALA A 583 27.45 -23.65 16.26
N GLU A 584 27.48 -23.92 17.56
CA GLU A 584 27.90 -25.19 18.14
C GLU A 584 26.95 -25.55 19.28
N GLY A 585 26.62 -26.85 19.38
CA GLY A 585 25.88 -27.37 20.52
C GLY A 585 26.73 -27.24 21.79
N LEU A 586 26.12 -26.85 22.91
CA LEU A 586 26.81 -26.73 24.21
C LEU A 586 27.35 -28.09 24.71
N THR A 587 26.74 -29.17 24.24
CA THR A 587 27.17 -30.57 24.43
C THR A 587 28.17 -31.08 23.38
N GLN A 588 28.63 -30.22 22.46
CA GLN A 588 29.53 -30.55 21.34
C GLN A 588 28.98 -31.64 20.39
N ASP A 589 27.65 -31.78 20.32
CA ASP A 589 26.96 -32.80 19.54
C ASP A 589 26.69 -32.39 18.08
N PHE A 590 26.70 -31.08 17.78
CA PHE A 590 26.61 -30.56 16.42
C PHE A 590 27.42 -29.29 16.21
N VAL A 591 27.76 -29.03 14.95
CA VAL A 591 28.27 -27.73 14.46
C VAL A 591 27.43 -27.30 13.25
N PHE A 592 26.95 -26.06 13.24
CA PHE A 592 26.16 -25.48 12.16
C PHE A 592 26.79 -24.16 11.70
N HIS A 593 27.25 -24.09 10.46
CA HIS A 593 27.99 -22.93 9.97
C HIS A 593 27.73 -22.64 8.49
N GLY A 594 28.14 -21.45 8.06
CA GLY A 594 28.12 -21.04 6.67
C GLY A 594 28.37 -19.56 6.49
N SER A 595 28.34 -19.11 5.25
CA SER A 595 28.50 -17.71 4.88
C SER A 595 27.46 -17.29 3.83
N ILE A 596 26.78 -16.16 4.05
CA ILE A 596 25.65 -15.73 3.22
C ILE A 596 25.92 -14.35 2.60
N TYR A 597 25.82 -14.32 1.27
CA TYR A 597 25.76 -13.13 0.44
C TYR A 597 24.35 -13.02 -0.18
N PRO A 598 23.48 -12.14 0.34
CA PRO A 598 22.15 -11.90 -0.25
C PRO A 598 22.30 -11.08 -1.54
N LYS A 599 22.42 -11.76 -2.70
CA LYS A 599 22.53 -11.08 -3.99
C LYS A 599 21.16 -10.56 -4.42
N LEU A 600 21.00 -9.24 -4.39
CA LEU A 600 19.76 -8.58 -4.78
C LEU A 600 19.62 -8.45 -6.32
N LYS A 601 18.40 -8.65 -6.83
CA LYS A 601 17.98 -8.33 -8.21
C LYS A 601 16.63 -7.64 -8.16
N PHE A 602 16.42 -6.64 -9.02
CA PHE A 602 15.17 -5.90 -9.12
C PHE A 602 14.46 -6.23 -10.43
N TRP A 603 13.19 -6.61 -10.33
CA TRP A 603 12.35 -7.08 -11.44
C TRP A 603 11.13 -6.18 -11.66
N GLY A 604 11.30 -4.86 -11.55
CA GLY A 604 10.25 -3.87 -11.79
C GLY A 604 9.24 -3.75 -10.64
N LYS A 605 8.49 -4.80 -10.34
CA LYS A 605 7.52 -4.81 -9.21
C LYS A 605 8.02 -5.57 -7.97
N SER A 606 9.09 -6.35 -8.10
CA SER A 606 9.61 -7.22 -7.04
C SER A 606 11.13 -7.08 -6.87
N VAL A 607 11.63 -7.44 -5.68
CA VAL A 607 13.05 -7.62 -5.39
C VAL A 607 13.30 -9.08 -5.01
N GLU A 608 14.15 -9.75 -5.76
CA GLU A 608 14.69 -11.06 -5.38
C GLU A 608 15.97 -10.89 -4.57
N ALA A 609 16.07 -11.62 -3.46
CA ALA A 609 17.29 -11.86 -2.71
C ALA A 609 17.67 -13.34 -2.89
N GLU A 610 18.74 -13.58 -3.66
CA GLU A 610 19.35 -14.90 -3.86
C GLU A 610 20.42 -15.11 -2.76
N PRO A 611 20.17 -15.92 -1.71
CA PRO A 611 21.13 -16.12 -0.61
C PRO A 611 22.26 -17.04 -1.07
N LYS A 612 23.34 -16.44 -1.60
CA LYS A 612 24.53 -17.18 -2.04
C LYS A 612 25.34 -17.61 -0.83
N GLY A 613 25.48 -18.92 -0.66
CA GLY A 613 26.22 -19.53 0.43
C GLY A 613 25.95 -21.01 0.48
N ILE A 614 26.91 -21.79 0.97
CA ILE A 614 26.65 -23.17 1.39
C ILE A 614 26.43 -23.15 2.90
N ILE A 615 25.30 -23.72 3.31
CA ILE A 615 25.00 -24.04 4.70
C ILE A 615 25.56 -25.42 4.98
N THR A 616 26.25 -25.59 6.11
CA THR A 616 26.84 -26.87 6.54
C THR A 616 26.36 -27.19 7.95
N LEU A 617 25.86 -28.42 8.15
CA LEU A 617 25.53 -28.99 9.45
C LEU A 617 26.34 -30.28 9.64
N GLU A 618 27.15 -30.33 10.69
CA GLU A 618 27.95 -31.49 11.08
C GLU A 618 27.34 -32.14 12.33
N LEU A 619 27.06 -33.45 12.25
CA LEU A 619 26.50 -34.26 13.32
C LEU A 619 27.45 -35.43 13.59
N HIS A 620 28.28 -35.36 14.64
CA HIS A 620 29.27 -36.38 15.08
C HIS A 620 30.18 -37.02 14.00
N SER A 621 29.64 -37.83 13.10
CA SER A 621 30.35 -38.54 12.03
C SER A 621 29.83 -38.24 10.60
N GLU A 622 28.75 -37.46 10.48
CA GLU A 622 28.09 -37.12 9.22
C GLU A 622 28.07 -35.60 9.02
N ALA A 623 28.05 -35.17 7.75
CA ALA A 623 27.92 -33.76 7.40
C ALA A 623 26.88 -33.60 6.30
N TYR A 624 26.08 -32.55 6.42
CA TYR A 624 25.00 -32.20 5.53
C TYR A 624 25.25 -30.82 4.94
N THR A 625 25.10 -30.66 3.64
CA THR A 625 25.21 -29.34 3.00
C THR A 625 24.03 -29.04 2.10
N TRP A 626 23.60 -27.77 2.09
CA TRP A 626 22.56 -27.26 1.19
C TRP A 626 22.76 -25.78 0.88
N THR A 627 21.91 -25.23 0.01
CA THR A 627 21.76 -23.79 -0.26
C THR A 627 20.33 -23.38 0.04
N ASN A 628 20.11 -22.19 0.61
CA ASN A 628 18.77 -21.70 0.93
C ASN A 628 17.99 -21.26 -0.34
N PRO A 629 16.64 -21.28 -0.32
CA PRO A 629 15.82 -20.87 -1.46
C PRO A 629 15.91 -19.35 -1.73
N THR A 630 15.53 -18.93 -2.94
CA THR A 630 15.44 -17.50 -3.27
C THR A 630 14.25 -16.89 -2.54
N CYS A 631 14.47 -15.77 -1.86
CA CYS A 631 13.41 -14.96 -1.27
C CYS A 631 13.02 -13.85 -2.24
N CYS A 632 11.72 -13.59 -2.42
CA CYS A 632 11.21 -12.54 -3.28
C CYS A 632 10.23 -11.65 -2.52
N VAL A 633 10.49 -10.35 -2.48
CA VAL A 633 9.57 -9.34 -1.94
C VAL A 633 8.81 -8.74 -3.11
N HIS A 634 7.50 -8.93 -3.13
CA HIS A 634 6.61 -8.45 -4.19
C HIS A 634 5.99 -7.08 -3.84
N ASN A 635 5.47 -6.40 -4.85
CA ASN A 635 4.76 -5.12 -4.76
C ASN A 635 5.59 -3.96 -4.18
N ILE A 636 6.92 -3.94 -4.38
CA ILE A 636 7.83 -2.97 -3.75
C ILE A 636 7.69 -1.51 -4.23
N ILE A 637 6.82 -1.26 -5.22
CA ILE A 637 6.48 0.10 -5.70
C ILE A 637 5.04 0.47 -5.34
N VAL A 638 4.08 -0.42 -5.61
CA VAL A 638 2.63 -0.18 -5.38
C VAL A 638 1.95 -1.50 -4.98
N GLY A 639 1.09 -1.43 -3.96
CA GLY A 639 0.34 -2.56 -3.42
C GLY A 639 0.87 -3.01 -2.06
N GLN A 640 0.18 -3.98 -1.44
CA GLN A 640 0.63 -4.57 -0.18
C GLN A 640 1.89 -5.40 -0.43
N LEU A 641 2.96 -5.11 0.33
CA LEU A 641 4.18 -5.92 0.35
C LEU A 641 3.86 -7.34 0.84
N TRP A 642 4.35 -8.36 0.13
CA TRP A 642 4.29 -9.75 0.57
C TRP A 642 5.57 -10.49 0.14
N ILE A 643 5.86 -11.59 0.83
CA ILE A 643 7.09 -12.36 0.66
C ILE A 643 6.76 -13.74 0.11
N GLU A 644 7.49 -14.14 -0.92
CA GLU A 644 7.56 -15.51 -1.42
C GLU A 644 8.95 -16.10 -1.18
N GLN A 645 9.02 -17.43 -1.06
CA GLN A 645 10.26 -18.18 -1.23
C GLN A 645 10.06 -19.29 -2.24
N TYR A 646 10.97 -19.39 -3.21
CA TYR A 646 10.93 -20.41 -4.25
C TYR A 646 12.33 -20.88 -4.65
N GLY A 647 12.38 -22.05 -5.31
CA GLY A 647 13.61 -22.65 -5.81
C GLY A 647 13.80 -24.08 -5.32
N ASN A 648 14.87 -24.72 -5.81
CA ASN A 648 15.22 -26.07 -5.41
C ASN A 648 16.30 -26.01 -4.30
N VAL A 649 16.01 -26.66 -3.18
CA VAL A 649 16.95 -26.87 -2.08
C VAL A 649 17.35 -28.35 -2.11
N GLU A 650 18.64 -28.61 -2.11
CA GLU A 650 19.16 -29.99 -2.06
C GLU A 650 20.05 -30.17 -0.84
N VAL A 651 19.61 -31.01 0.09
CA VAL A 651 20.38 -31.42 1.28
C VAL A 651 21.11 -32.71 0.95
N ILE A 652 22.43 -32.71 1.07
CA ILE A 652 23.29 -33.86 0.72
C ILE A 652 23.98 -34.37 1.99
N ASN A 653 23.80 -35.64 2.35
CA ASN A 653 24.60 -36.31 3.40
C ASN A 653 25.89 -36.86 2.77
N HIS A 654 27.03 -36.29 3.14
CA HIS A 654 28.34 -36.64 2.58
C HIS A 654 28.86 -38.01 3.06
N ARG A 655 28.35 -38.55 4.17
CA ARG A 655 28.72 -39.88 4.67
C ARG A 655 27.99 -41.00 3.93
N THR A 656 26.67 -40.90 3.82
CA THR A 656 25.81 -41.97 3.25
C THR A 656 25.60 -41.82 1.75
N GLY A 657 25.66 -40.59 1.23
CA GLY A 657 25.29 -40.25 -0.14
C GLY A 657 23.78 -40.09 -0.37
N GLU A 658 22.97 -40.07 0.70
CA GLU A 658 21.55 -39.73 0.64
C GLU A 658 21.35 -38.25 0.26
N ARG A 659 20.26 -37.95 -0.44
CA ARG A 659 19.92 -36.59 -0.90
C ARG A 659 18.45 -36.29 -0.62
N CYS A 660 18.14 -35.20 0.07
CA CYS A 660 16.79 -34.65 0.10
C CYS A 660 16.66 -33.54 -0.95
N CYS A 661 15.84 -33.75 -1.96
CA CYS A 661 15.55 -32.74 -2.98
C CYS A 661 14.19 -32.11 -2.67
N LEU A 662 14.19 -30.86 -2.21
CA LEU A 662 13.01 -30.05 -1.89
C LEU A 662 12.80 -28.97 -2.95
N ASN A 663 11.55 -28.73 -3.35
CA ASN A 663 11.15 -27.72 -4.33
C ASN A 663 10.14 -26.78 -3.66
N PHE A 664 10.61 -25.57 -3.35
CA PHE A 664 9.79 -24.45 -2.91
C PHE A 664 9.10 -23.87 -4.14
N LYS A 665 7.77 -24.01 -4.19
CA LYS A 665 6.98 -23.64 -5.36
C LYS A 665 6.77 -22.13 -5.43
N PRO A 666 6.92 -21.51 -6.61
CA PRO A 666 6.40 -20.17 -6.84
C PRO A 666 4.87 -20.21 -6.96
N CYS A 667 4.23 -19.12 -6.56
CA CYS A 667 2.79 -18.86 -6.48
C CYS A 667 2.02 -19.30 -7.74
N GLY A 668 2.64 -19.07 -8.92
CA GLY A 668 2.08 -19.37 -10.24
C GLY A 668 0.89 -18.46 -10.60
N LEU A 669 0.37 -18.62 -11.82
CA LEU A 669 -0.67 -17.75 -12.40
C LEU A 669 -2.02 -17.75 -11.64
N PHE A 670 -2.22 -18.67 -10.69
CA PHE A 670 -3.49 -18.86 -9.96
C PHE A 670 -3.33 -18.99 -8.45
N GLY A 671 -2.15 -18.70 -7.88
CA GLY A 671 -1.89 -18.75 -6.42
C GLY A 671 -1.94 -20.12 -5.74
N LYS A 672 -2.36 -21.19 -6.45
CA LYS A 672 -2.59 -22.52 -5.87
C LYS A 672 -1.35 -23.20 -5.29
N GLU A 673 -0.16 -22.77 -5.69
CA GLU A 673 1.11 -23.34 -5.25
C GLU A 673 1.81 -22.48 -4.20
N LEU A 674 1.19 -21.36 -3.78
CA LEU A 674 1.77 -20.40 -2.84
C LEU A 674 2.27 -21.10 -1.56
N HIS A 675 3.55 -20.84 -1.25
CA HIS A 675 4.33 -21.38 -0.12
C HIS A 675 4.51 -22.90 -0.08
N LYS A 676 4.02 -23.66 -1.06
CA LYS A 676 4.17 -25.13 -1.04
C LYS A 676 5.63 -25.54 -1.11
N VAL A 677 5.97 -26.55 -0.32
CA VAL A 677 7.23 -27.28 -0.42
C VAL A 677 6.88 -28.73 -0.75
N GLU A 678 7.49 -29.27 -1.80
CA GLU A 678 7.36 -30.69 -2.18
C GLU A 678 8.74 -31.28 -2.45
N GLY A 679 8.99 -32.52 -2.06
CA GLY A 679 10.28 -33.16 -2.30
C GLY A 679 10.31 -34.65 -2.00
N TYR A 680 11.52 -35.21 -2.10
CA TYR A 680 11.78 -36.62 -1.78
C TYR A 680 13.14 -36.76 -1.12
N ILE A 681 13.27 -37.70 -0.18
CA ILE A 681 14.57 -38.26 0.20
C ILE A 681 14.88 -39.40 -0.74
N LEU A 682 16.11 -39.38 -1.26
CA LEU A 682 16.66 -40.33 -2.20
C LEU A 682 17.85 -41.05 -1.56
N ASP A 683 17.98 -42.36 -1.79
CA ASP A 683 19.22 -43.06 -1.49
C ASP A 683 20.35 -42.71 -2.48
N LYS A 684 21.56 -43.22 -2.23
CA LYS A 684 22.73 -43.07 -3.11
C LYS A 684 22.50 -43.61 -4.53
N SER A 685 21.53 -44.50 -4.74
CA SER A 685 21.11 -45.05 -6.03
C SER A 685 19.99 -44.24 -6.70
N LYS A 686 19.61 -43.09 -6.11
CA LYS A 686 18.50 -42.21 -6.53
C LYS A 686 17.10 -42.84 -6.39
N LYS A 687 16.94 -43.90 -5.60
CA LYS A 687 15.62 -44.48 -5.28
C LYS A 687 14.92 -43.57 -4.28
N LYS A 688 13.64 -43.23 -4.55
CA LYS A 688 12.77 -42.52 -3.59
C LYS A 688 12.55 -43.39 -2.34
N LEU A 689 12.91 -42.87 -1.18
CA LEU A 689 12.68 -43.52 0.12
C LEU A 689 11.38 -42.99 0.77
N CYS A 690 11.21 -41.68 0.84
CA CYS A 690 9.98 -41.04 1.29
C CYS A 690 9.72 -39.73 0.54
N ALA A 691 8.45 -39.31 0.48
CA ALA A 691 8.04 -38.01 -0.05
C ALA A 691 7.83 -37.02 1.09
N LEU A 692 8.25 -35.77 0.89
CA LEU A 692 8.05 -34.67 1.84
C LEU A 692 7.13 -33.63 1.20
N TYR A 693 6.19 -33.10 1.97
CA TYR A 693 5.26 -32.08 1.48
C TYR A 693 4.75 -31.18 2.60
N GLY A 694 4.35 -29.96 2.26
CA GLY A 694 3.76 -29.02 3.21
C GLY A 694 3.83 -27.59 2.70
N LYS A 695 3.93 -26.63 3.62
CA LYS A 695 4.20 -25.22 3.32
C LYS A 695 5.22 -24.66 4.30
N TRP A 696 6.19 -23.90 3.80
CA TRP A 696 7.22 -23.29 4.65
C TRP A 696 6.68 -22.24 5.63
N THR A 697 5.43 -21.80 5.47
CA THR A 697 4.72 -20.91 6.40
C THR A 697 3.87 -21.63 7.46
N GLU A 698 3.75 -22.98 7.40
CA GLU A 698 2.83 -23.73 8.26
C GLU A 698 3.48 -24.98 8.88
N CYS A 699 3.93 -25.92 8.05
CA CYS A 699 4.38 -27.25 8.47
C CYS A 699 5.03 -28.06 7.35
N LEU A 700 5.73 -29.13 7.73
CA LEU A 700 6.29 -30.14 6.83
C LEU A 700 5.91 -31.55 7.32
N TYR A 701 5.38 -32.35 6.40
CA TYR A 701 5.01 -33.75 6.58
C TYR A 701 5.91 -34.66 5.73
N VAL A 702 6.00 -35.93 6.13
CA VAL A 702 6.62 -37.01 5.35
C VAL A 702 5.62 -38.17 5.18
N VAL A 703 5.64 -38.81 4.01
CA VAL A 703 4.73 -39.92 3.68
C VAL A 703 5.41 -40.90 2.70
N ASP A 704 4.83 -42.09 2.55
CA ASP A 704 5.26 -43.06 1.53
C ASP A 704 5.20 -42.47 0.10
N PRO A 705 6.20 -42.71 -0.77
CA PRO A 705 6.21 -42.15 -2.12
C PRO A 705 5.04 -42.58 -3.01
N ALA A 706 4.52 -43.80 -2.86
CA ALA A 706 3.41 -44.28 -3.67
C ALA A 706 2.08 -43.64 -3.22
N ALA A 707 1.89 -43.44 -1.92
CA ALA A 707 0.75 -42.69 -1.39
C ALA A 707 0.75 -41.23 -1.88
N PHE A 708 1.91 -40.56 -1.88
CA PHE A 708 2.04 -39.19 -2.40
C PHE A 708 1.72 -39.09 -3.90
N GLU A 709 2.25 -40.01 -4.72
CA GLU A 709 1.98 -40.04 -6.16
C GLU A 709 0.53 -40.43 -6.50
N ALA A 710 -0.14 -41.19 -5.62
CA ALA A 710 -1.58 -41.48 -5.75
C ALA A 710 -2.43 -40.23 -5.50
N HIS A 711 -2.16 -39.48 -4.43
CA HIS A 711 -2.83 -38.20 -4.13
C HIS A 711 -2.71 -37.23 -5.31
N LYS A 712 -1.47 -37.01 -5.77
CA LYS A 712 -1.14 -36.07 -6.85
C LYS A 712 -1.79 -36.42 -8.20
N LYS A 713 -2.18 -37.67 -8.43
CA LYS A 713 -2.95 -38.11 -9.60
C LYS A 713 -4.44 -37.81 -9.46
N ASN A 714 -5.00 -37.96 -8.26
CA ASN A 714 -6.40 -37.64 -7.97
C ASN A 714 -6.65 -36.13 -8.07
N ASP A 715 -5.73 -35.31 -7.54
CA ASP A 715 -5.78 -33.83 -7.66
C ASP A 715 -5.87 -33.39 -9.13
N LYS A 716 -5.05 -33.99 -10.01
CA LYS A 716 -5.05 -33.68 -11.44
C LYS A 716 -6.36 -34.07 -12.12
N LYS A 717 -6.90 -35.26 -11.83
CA LYS A 717 -8.20 -35.70 -12.37
C LYS A 717 -9.35 -34.77 -11.95
N GLY A 718 -9.40 -34.40 -10.66
CA GLY A 718 -10.42 -33.48 -10.15
C GLY A 718 -10.36 -32.07 -10.77
N VAL A 719 -9.19 -31.64 -11.26
CA VAL A 719 -9.04 -30.39 -12.01
C VAL A 719 -9.48 -30.53 -13.47
N GLU A 720 -9.26 -31.67 -14.12
CA GLU A 720 -9.71 -31.94 -15.49
C GLU A 720 -11.24 -32.07 -15.58
N GLU A 721 -11.88 -32.79 -14.64
CA GLU A 721 -13.34 -32.92 -14.58
C GLU A 721 -14.05 -31.57 -14.30
N LYS A 722 -13.44 -30.72 -13.46
CA LYS A 722 -13.93 -29.34 -13.22
C LYS A 722 -13.75 -28.42 -14.44
N LYS A 723 -12.76 -28.66 -15.31
CA LYS A 723 -12.64 -27.92 -16.58
C LYS A 723 -13.65 -28.36 -17.63
N ALA A 724 -14.10 -29.62 -17.62
CA ALA A 724 -15.09 -30.12 -18.56
C ALA A 724 -16.52 -29.60 -18.32
N SER A 725 -16.79 -28.98 -17.17
CA SER A 725 -18.15 -28.64 -16.71
C SER A 725 -18.49 -27.14 -16.72
N GLN A 726 -17.61 -26.25 -17.20
CA GLN A 726 -17.96 -24.84 -17.49
C GLN A 726 -17.26 -24.28 -18.75
N PRO A 727 -18.02 -24.02 -19.84
CA PRO A 727 -17.56 -23.18 -20.94
C PRO A 727 -17.99 -21.71 -20.73
N GLY A 728 -17.05 -20.86 -20.31
CA GLY A 728 -17.20 -19.39 -20.41
C GLY A 728 -16.99 -18.60 -19.11
N CYS A 729 -15.75 -18.17 -18.86
CA CYS A 729 -15.45 -16.92 -18.16
C CYS A 729 -14.11 -16.37 -18.64
N SER A 730 -14.01 -15.04 -18.73
CA SER A 730 -12.87 -14.32 -19.28
C SER A 730 -11.66 -14.30 -18.35
N GLU A 731 -10.48 -14.48 -18.94
CA GLU A 731 -9.18 -14.25 -18.30
C GLU A 731 -8.92 -12.72 -18.24
N ASP A 732 -8.76 -12.16 -17.04
CA ASP A 732 -7.91 -10.99 -16.71
C ASP A 732 -8.20 -10.48 -15.27
N GLN A 733 -7.64 -11.18 -14.27
CA GLN A 733 -7.52 -10.67 -12.90
C GLN A 733 -6.17 -11.08 -12.28
N GLU A 734 -5.10 -10.33 -12.60
CA GLU A 734 -3.93 -10.26 -11.71
C GLU A 734 -4.25 -9.38 -10.49
N GLN A 735 -5.03 -9.94 -9.56
CA GLN A 735 -5.03 -9.48 -8.16
C GLN A 735 -4.10 -10.40 -7.36
N GLY A 736 -3.43 -9.85 -6.34
CA GLY A 736 -2.62 -10.66 -5.42
C GLY A 736 -3.48 -11.73 -4.73
N PRO A 737 -2.90 -12.86 -4.31
CA PRO A 737 -3.66 -13.96 -3.72
C PRO A 737 -4.45 -13.49 -2.51
N SER A 738 -5.75 -13.77 -2.50
CA SER A 738 -6.62 -13.50 -1.36
C SER A 738 -6.24 -14.39 -0.17
N SER A 739 -6.52 -13.93 1.04
CA SER A 739 -6.12 -14.57 2.31
C SER A 739 -6.93 -15.83 2.67
N VAL A 740 -7.23 -16.67 1.67
CA VAL A 740 -7.84 -18.00 1.87
C VAL A 740 -6.75 -19.05 1.68
N SER A 741 -5.90 -19.19 2.69
CA SER A 741 -4.96 -20.31 2.74
C SER A 741 -5.74 -21.57 3.07
N ASP A 742 -6.11 -22.35 2.05
CA ASP A 742 -6.49 -23.76 2.26
C ASP A 742 -5.33 -24.43 3.01
N SER A 743 -5.56 -24.81 4.27
CA SER A 743 -4.58 -25.49 5.13
C SER A 743 -4.07 -26.75 4.45
N VAL A 744 -2.79 -27.11 4.64
CA VAL A 744 -2.21 -28.31 4.03
C VAL A 744 -3.09 -29.55 4.27
N GLU A 745 -3.64 -30.14 3.19
CA GLU A 745 -4.38 -31.39 3.26
C GLU A 745 -3.44 -32.53 3.67
N VAL A 746 -3.80 -33.22 4.76
CA VAL A 746 -2.94 -34.27 5.34
C VAL A 746 -3.25 -35.61 4.68
N ILE A 747 -2.33 -36.06 3.83
CA ILE A 747 -2.41 -37.36 3.16
C ILE A 747 -2.44 -38.49 4.21
N PRO A 748 -3.39 -39.43 4.16
CA PRO A 748 -3.46 -40.55 5.10
C PRO A 748 -2.14 -41.33 5.19
N GLY A 749 -1.67 -41.60 6.40
CA GLY A 749 -0.36 -42.23 6.66
C GLY A 749 0.82 -41.26 6.74
N SER A 750 0.59 -39.94 6.67
CA SER A 750 1.66 -38.95 6.86
C SER A 750 2.09 -38.80 8.33
N GLN A 751 3.39 -38.64 8.53
CA GLN A 751 4.02 -38.25 9.79
C GLN A 751 4.37 -36.76 9.75
N LEU A 752 4.05 -36.01 10.82
CA LEU A 752 4.47 -34.62 10.97
C LEU A 752 5.97 -34.58 11.33
N LEU A 753 6.76 -33.76 10.63
CA LEU A 753 8.17 -33.52 10.95
C LEU A 753 8.38 -32.18 11.66
N TRP A 754 7.73 -31.13 11.17
CA TRP A 754 7.84 -29.79 11.73
C TRP A 754 6.53 -29.01 11.55
N ARG A 755 6.26 -28.09 12.48
CA ARG A 755 5.18 -27.10 12.43
C ARG A 755 5.72 -25.79 12.97
N VAL A 756 5.37 -24.69 12.32
CA VAL A 756 5.75 -23.34 12.77
C VAL A 756 5.18 -23.05 14.16
N ALA A 757 5.96 -22.39 15.01
CA ALA A 757 5.43 -21.85 16.27
C ALA A 757 4.37 -20.77 15.97
N PRO A 758 3.23 -20.73 16.69
CA PRO A 758 2.26 -19.66 16.53
C PRO A 758 2.91 -18.34 16.94
N ARG A 759 2.69 -17.29 16.13
CA ARG A 759 3.19 -15.96 16.45
C ARG A 759 2.52 -15.40 17.70
N PRO A 760 3.24 -14.63 18.54
CA PRO A 760 2.64 -14.01 19.72
C PRO A 760 1.59 -12.97 19.27
N ALA A 761 0.58 -12.70 20.11
CA ALA A 761 -0.58 -11.88 19.71
C ALA A 761 -0.21 -10.44 19.30
N ASN A 762 0.84 -9.88 19.91
CA ASN A 762 1.43 -8.57 19.61
C ASN A 762 2.39 -8.57 18.40
N SER A 763 2.60 -9.72 17.72
CA SER A 763 3.53 -9.85 16.59
C SER A 763 3.32 -8.78 15.51
N ALA A 764 2.07 -8.52 15.10
CA ALA A 764 1.76 -7.56 14.05
C ALA A 764 2.12 -6.11 14.43
N GLU A 765 2.10 -5.77 15.72
CA GLU A 765 2.54 -4.48 16.27
C GLU A 765 4.06 -4.42 16.44
N MET A 766 4.74 -5.56 16.37
CA MET A 766 6.18 -5.74 16.65
C MET A 766 6.90 -6.29 15.41
N TYR A 767 6.74 -5.60 14.28
CA TYR A 767 7.39 -5.91 12.98
C TYR A 767 7.13 -7.33 12.44
N SER A 768 6.07 -8.01 12.88
CA SER A 768 5.77 -9.41 12.61
C SER A 768 6.84 -10.39 13.12
N PHE A 769 7.50 -10.07 14.24
CA PHE A 769 8.53 -10.90 14.86
C PHE A 769 7.94 -12.16 15.52
N THR A 770 8.66 -13.28 15.42
CA THR A 770 8.42 -14.46 16.28
C THR A 770 8.92 -14.16 17.70
N SER A 771 8.49 -14.97 18.67
CA SER A 771 9.00 -14.85 20.04
C SER A 771 10.53 -15.00 20.11
N PHE A 772 11.13 -15.83 19.25
CA PHE A 772 12.59 -15.94 19.15
C PHE A 772 13.22 -14.64 18.61
N ALA A 773 12.67 -14.09 17.51
CA ALA A 773 13.18 -12.85 16.91
C ALA A 773 13.09 -11.64 17.85
N MET A 774 12.05 -11.56 18.70
CA MET A 774 11.96 -10.51 19.73
C MET A 774 13.13 -10.53 20.71
N GLN A 775 13.72 -11.68 21.01
CA GLN A 775 14.75 -11.86 22.04
C GLN A 775 16.16 -11.52 21.54
N LEU A 776 16.39 -11.50 20.22
CA LEU A 776 17.72 -11.41 19.61
C LEU A 776 18.50 -10.15 20.00
N ASN A 777 17.80 -9.01 20.10
CA ASN A 777 18.38 -7.71 20.38
C ASN A 777 18.16 -7.25 21.84
N GLU A 778 17.68 -8.15 22.70
CA GLU A 778 17.63 -7.93 24.15
C GLU A 778 19.06 -7.76 24.69
N LEU A 779 19.25 -6.75 25.55
CA LEU A 779 20.52 -6.42 26.19
C LEU A 779 20.29 -6.37 27.71
N HIS A 780 20.86 -7.33 28.43
CA HIS A 780 20.81 -7.38 29.89
C HIS A 780 22.07 -6.71 30.48
N LYS A 781 21.96 -6.13 31.67
CA LYS A 781 23.11 -5.50 32.37
C LYS A 781 24.29 -6.44 32.56
N GLU A 782 24.03 -7.74 32.75
CA GLU A 782 25.06 -8.79 32.89
C GLU A 782 25.88 -9.02 31.61
N MET A 783 25.41 -8.54 30.46
CA MET A 783 26.13 -8.59 29.18
C MET A 783 27.07 -7.38 28.99
N GLU A 784 26.88 -6.30 29.76
CA GLU A 784 27.75 -5.12 29.72
C GLU A 784 29.15 -5.49 30.24
N GLY A 785 30.18 -5.18 29.44
CA GLY A 785 31.57 -5.59 29.72
C GLY A 785 31.91 -7.04 29.34
N VAL A 786 30.93 -7.90 29.02
CA VAL A 786 31.15 -9.25 28.48
C VAL A 786 31.10 -9.28 26.96
N LEU A 787 30.20 -8.48 26.35
CA LEU A 787 30.12 -8.35 24.89
C LEU A 787 31.31 -7.57 24.32
N PRO A 788 31.82 -7.93 23.13
CA PRO A 788 32.75 -7.07 22.41
C PRO A 788 32.05 -5.79 21.96
N GLN A 789 32.80 -4.69 21.85
CA GLN A 789 32.28 -3.39 21.35
C GLN A 789 31.68 -3.45 19.94
N THR A 790 31.88 -4.56 19.21
CA THR A 790 31.35 -4.82 17.88
C THR A 790 30.00 -5.56 17.87
N ASP A 791 29.47 -6.02 19.01
CA ASP A 791 28.17 -6.73 19.06
C ASP A 791 27.02 -5.80 18.68
N CYS A 792 26.14 -6.23 17.77
CA CYS A 792 25.10 -5.37 17.23
C CYS A 792 23.99 -4.98 18.23
N ARG A 793 23.94 -5.54 19.45
CA ARG A 793 23.09 -5.00 20.55
C ARG A 793 23.52 -3.61 21.00
N LEU A 794 24.80 -3.28 20.85
CA LEU A 794 25.39 -1.99 21.19
C LEU A 794 25.24 -0.96 20.05
N ARG A 795 24.70 -1.38 18.90
CA ARG A 795 24.62 -0.55 17.69
C ARG A 795 23.49 0.50 17.83
N PRO A 796 23.82 1.81 17.81
CA PRO A 796 22.88 2.85 18.28
C PRO A 796 21.69 3.10 17.35
N ASP A 797 21.84 2.98 16.03
CA ASP A 797 20.73 3.17 15.07
C ASP A 797 19.64 2.09 15.20
N ILE A 798 20.05 0.83 15.45
CA ILE A 798 19.13 -0.28 15.74
C ILE A 798 18.42 -0.04 17.08
N ARG A 799 19.17 0.37 18.13
CA ARG A 799 18.60 0.59 19.47
C ARG A 799 17.61 1.74 19.51
N ALA A 800 17.92 2.87 18.86
CA ALA A 800 17.01 4.01 18.73
C ALA A 800 15.71 3.59 18.01
N MET A 801 15.82 2.86 16.91
CA MET A 801 14.65 2.35 16.17
C MET A 801 13.79 1.38 17.00
N GLU A 802 14.43 0.51 17.79
CA GLU A 802 13.73 -0.43 18.67
C GLU A 802 12.95 0.27 19.79
N ASN A 803 13.48 1.41 20.27
CA ASN A 803 12.85 2.27 21.25
C ASN A 803 11.81 3.25 20.64
N GLY A 804 11.61 3.22 19.32
CA GLY A 804 10.64 4.07 18.61
C GLY A 804 11.17 5.45 18.21
N ASP A 805 12.43 5.78 18.49
CA ASP A 805 13.06 7.04 18.09
C ASP A 805 13.65 6.91 16.67
N ILE A 806 12.79 7.22 15.68
CA ILE A 806 13.12 7.09 14.26
C ILE A 806 14.06 8.21 13.79
N ASP A 807 14.01 9.39 14.41
CA ASP A 807 14.85 10.52 14.03
C ASP A 807 16.29 10.29 14.50
N LEU A 808 16.50 9.91 15.77
CA LEU A 808 17.81 9.51 16.29
C LEU A 808 18.36 8.29 15.53
N ALA A 809 17.52 7.30 15.23
CA ALA A 809 17.94 6.14 14.42
C ALA A 809 18.41 6.55 13.02
N SER A 810 17.78 7.55 12.41
CA SER A 810 18.15 8.07 11.08
C SER A 810 19.47 8.83 11.11
N GLU A 811 19.68 9.66 12.14
CA GLU A 811 20.93 10.39 12.37
C GLU A 811 22.09 9.43 12.64
N GLU A 812 21.92 8.51 13.58
CA GLU A 812 22.94 7.53 13.95
C GLU A 812 23.30 6.61 12.79
N LYS A 813 22.30 6.14 12.02
CA LYS A 813 22.56 5.32 10.83
C LYS A 813 23.43 6.05 9.81
N LYS A 814 23.14 7.34 9.59
CA LYS A 814 23.95 8.19 8.70
C LYS A 814 25.37 8.33 9.25
N ARG A 815 25.53 8.63 10.56
CA ARG A 815 26.84 8.75 11.23
C ARG A 815 27.68 7.49 11.09
N LEU A 816 27.09 6.32 11.34
CA LEU A 816 27.72 5.00 11.20
C LEU A 816 28.15 4.71 9.75
N GLU A 817 27.27 4.92 8.77
CA GLU A 817 27.59 4.71 7.36
C GLU A 817 28.63 5.72 6.84
N GLU A 818 28.71 6.93 7.41
CA GLU A 818 29.77 7.91 7.13
C GLU A 818 31.10 7.49 7.76
N LYS A 819 31.12 7.06 9.04
CA LYS A 819 32.31 6.51 9.72
C LYS A 819 32.90 5.34 8.94
N GLN A 820 32.07 4.38 8.53
CA GLN A 820 32.49 3.24 7.72
C GLN A 820 33.08 3.66 6.36
N ARG A 821 32.44 4.60 5.65
CA ARG A 821 32.93 5.12 4.35
C ARG A 821 34.28 5.84 4.52
N ALA A 822 34.45 6.62 5.58
CA ALA A 822 35.71 7.29 5.90
C ALA A 822 36.83 6.27 6.23
N ALA A 823 36.55 5.28 7.10
CA ALA A 823 37.49 4.23 7.45
C ALA A 823 37.95 3.41 6.23
N ARG A 824 37.03 3.06 5.32
CA ARG A 824 37.36 2.41 4.04
C ARG A 824 38.25 3.29 3.16
N LYS A 825 37.94 4.59 3.03
CA LYS A 825 38.72 5.55 2.24
C LYS A 825 40.13 5.76 2.81
N ASN A 826 40.30 5.65 4.13
CA ASN A 826 41.61 5.71 4.77
C ASN A 826 42.42 4.44 4.50
N ARG A 827 41.84 3.24 4.68
CA ARG A 827 42.51 1.97 4.32
C ARG A 827 42.98 1.92 2.86
N SER A 828 42.16 2.42 1.92
CA SER A 828 42.56 2.50 0.50
C SER A 828 43.68 3.51 0.21
N LYS A 829 44.15 4.30 1.19
CA LYS A 829 45.33 5.16 1.08
C LYS A 829 46.57 4.59 1.78
N SER A 830 46.38 3.77 2.81
CA SER A 830 47.47 3.12 3.56
C SER A 830 47.93 1.78 2.97
N ASP A 831 47.22 1.27 1.94
CA ASP A 831 47.43 -0.06 1.34
C ASP A 831 47.21 -1.22 2.35
N GLU A 832 46.46 -0.93 3.42
CA GLU A 832 46.13 -1.90 4.47
C GLU A 832 44.86 -2.69 4.09
N GLU A 833 45.02 -3.99 3.87
CA GLU A 833 43.88 -4.89 3.71
C GLU A 833 43.06 -5.04 4.99
N TRP A 834 41.75 -5.22 4.85
CA TRP A 834 40.89 -5.51 6.00
C TRP A 834 41.10 -6.96 6.46
N LYS A 835 41.54 -7.14 7.70
CA LYS A 835 41.63 -8.43 8.37
C LYS A 835 40.40 -8.67 9.25
N THR A 836 39.61 -9.68 8.90
CA THR A 836 38.53 -10.25 9.73
C THR A 836 39.09 -10.83 11.02
N ARG A 837 38.27 -10.86 12.08
CA ARG A 837 38.75 -11.21 13.43
C ARG A 837 38.48 -12.65 13.82
N TRP A 838 37.32 -13.18 13.47
CA TRP A 838 36.83 -14.46 13.97
C TRP A 838 36.63 -15.50 12.88
N PHE A 839 36.60 -15.06 11.62
CA PHE A 839 36.50 -15.94 10.45
C PHE A 839 37.65 -15.74 9.47
N GLN A 840 38.05 -16.81 8.80
CA GLN A 840 39.07 -16.82 7.75
C GLN A 840 38.55 -17.48 6.48
N GLN A 841 39.01 -17.04 5.30
CA GLN A 841 38.69 -17.72 4.05
C GLN A 841 39.35 -19.09 4.00
N GLY A 842 38.58 -20.12 3.66
CA GLY A 842 39.04 -21.48 3.54
C GLY A 842 38.27 -22.25 2.47
N GLN A 843 38.54 -23.55 2.38
CA GLN A 843 37.71 -24.48 1.61
C GLN A 843 36.78 -25.21 2.56
N ASN A 844 35.49 -25.26 2.22
CA ASN A 844 34.52 -26.10 2.91
C ASN A 844 34.95 -27.58 2.80
N PRO A 845 35.12 -28.31 3.91
CA PRO A 845 35.77 -29.62 3.91
C PRO A 845 34.99 -30.70 3.14
N HIS A 846 33.69 -30.51 2.93
CA HIS A 846 32.83 -31.51 2.27
C HIS A 846 32.55 -31.20 0.79
N THR A 847 32.60 -29.94 0.38
CA THR A 847 32.28 -29.51 -0.99
C THR A 847 33.48 -28.95 -1.77
N SER A 848 34.62 -28.68 -1.10
CA SER A 848 35.78 -27.97 -1.66
C SER A 848 35.49 -26.57 -2.21
N SER A 849 34.32 -25.99 -1.93
CA SER A 849 33.98 -24.61 -2.29
C SER A 849 34.69 -23.61 -1.38
N GLN A 850 34.86 -22.37 -1.83
CA GLN A 850 35.28 -21.27 -0.94
C GLN A 850 34.20 -21.00 0.12
N ASP A 851 34.63 -20.82 1.37
CA ASP A 851 33.77 -20.55 2.52
C ASP A 851 34.52 -19.70 3.57
N TRP A 852 33.81 -19.22 4.58
CA TRP A 852 34.39 -18.51 5.73
C TRP A 852 34.32 -19.40 6.97
N LEU A 853 35.47 -19.90 7.40
CA LEU A 853 35.60 -20.83 8.51
C LEU A 853 35.88 -20.07 9.81
N PHE A 854 35.21 -20.47 10.89
CA PHE A 854 35.46 -19.94 12.23
C PHE A 854 36.89 -20.26 12.69
N SER A 855 37.54 -19.29 13.31
CA SER A 855 38.97 -19.35 13.68
C SER A 855 39.21 -19.66 15.16
N GLY A 856 38.14 -19.82 15.95
CA GLY A 856 38.22 -19.93 17.42
C GLY A 856 38.44 -18.59 18.11
N GLY A 857 38.79 -18.62 19.40
CA GLY A 857 39.19 -17.45 20.19
C GLY A 857 38.07 -16.51 20.64
N TYR A 858 36.93 -16.45 19.94
CA TYR A 858 35.84 -15.50 20.25
C TYR A 858 35.29 -15.68 21.69
N TRP A 859 35.08 -16.93 22.10
CA TRP A 859 34.50 -17.29 23.39
C TRP A 859 35.45 -17.16 24.57
N ASP A 860 36.75 -16.95 24.31
CA ASP A 860 37.78 -16.77 25.36
C ASP A 860 37.73 -15.36 25.99
N ARG A 861 36.91 -14.45 25.40
CA ARG A 861 36.66 -13.07 25.85
C ARG A 861 37.89 -12.14 25.89
N GLU A 862 39.04 -12.56 25.37
CA GLU A 862 40.26 -11.73 25.26
C GLU A 862 40.19 -10.69 24.11
N TYR A 863 39.29 -9.72 24.22
CA TYR A 863 39.04 -8.71 23.19
C TYR A 863 40.10 -7.61 23.15
N ARG A 864 41.22 -7.88 22.45
CA ARG A 864 42.31 -6.91 22.21
C ARG A 864 42.24 -6.32 20.80
N GLN A 865 42.36 -4.99 20.71
CA GLN A 865 42.46 -4.24 19.44
C GLN A 865 41.32 -4.53 18.45
N LEU A 866 40.07 -4.64 18.94
CA LEU A 866 38.91 -4.80 18.09
C LEU A 866 38.65 -3.55 17.23
N PRO A 867 38.00 -3.69 16.06
CA PRO A 867 37.54 -2.55 15.28
C PRO A 867 36.62 -1.64 16.10
N ASP A 868 36.84 -0.32 16.02
CA ASP A 868 35.88 0.68 16.47
C ASP A 868 34.97 1.07 15.28
N ILE A 869 33.71 0.62 15.34
CA ILE A 869 32.74 0.72 14.24
C ILE A 869 31.50 1.55 14.56
N TYR A 870 31.24 1.86 15.84
CA TYR A 870 30.04 2.58 16.28
C TYR A 870 30.22 4.08 16.53
#